data_AF-A0A8J2QIP8-F1
#
_entry.id   AF-A0A8J2QIP8-F1
#
_cell.length_a   1.000
_cell.length_b   1.000
_cell.length_c   1.000
_cell.angle_alpha   90.00
_cell.angle_beta   90.00
_cell.angle_gamma   90.00
#
_symmetry.space_group_name_H-M   'P 1'
#
loop_
_entity.id
_entity.type
_entity.pdbx_description
1 polymer ?
#
loop_
_entity_poly.entity_id
_entity_poly.type
_entity_poly.pdbx_seq_one_letter_code
_entity_poly.pdbx_strand_id
1 'polypeptide(L)'
;MLPWVQHRWTSLWLVVAALGSLCLFLYGFFPLKYHSGNLAHMDDLPNFIEGVSIDGHEVYNPGQNTVILMVIDGLRYDFVTEEYMPFTGEIIKNKSACIYVSVAEPPTVTMPRIKSPERKKEKAQWRRTINFWRDIFAMMTGSVSTFADVALNFGAPAVQGDSVLRVAKSRGLRTILYGDDTWLRLFPGLWTETDGTTSFFVTDYTEVDNNVTRHLDKVLTPDDKNKPNFDFLVLHYLGLDHIGHLEGARSPKIKPKLIEMDEVIKKIYYAMQQWDSVGTLIVCGDHGMRDAGGHGGASPSEVLVPLVVIRSKDFKCPYPSGPGPTVSQVDVAPTISWLLNCPLPGDSVGVILPSLMPRDVRQNLYLLHVQASQIAKLISTDTEMYKQYKRAANQFANYLSTGHESAAKIAKEFYEESLHGMAQHFTETTTEFDMFAIIIATVCLYLITISLLCIALYSLQRDQKTNIIPHHHHRSNASTMVAFAVIYTIISSVMVTTCFITETKSQFCSFKPLWCVAFMAMAMTITAVYFIIKNCIENIKDLTSLRSLNAIDYLLIIGTLFHAWSFFGTSFIEEEHMTWYFLWNTLMLVVLLKTIAVIVIYVGKKWSGSTEVQDKPDLEYRMCAVGIIIVPQWIMLIALHRYLRTMNQTGDRWLFLPDTADWLNAPENSFYLELHCIIGTFLTFMICMVNLKHMNNIMQMHSALTVVGFGCVLTYRMATGSITSLITKSIDPVIIVNIFWGILISQFIFEIVSYIGVSKFSNKFGYIKPKEKSEVPFYVDPWCVDDVKLNLANSLSHIMYNDMMMIIVLLMRPHNVIMVPSIHLTCKLTSVCLDHRLLDSRVKKTEIADLLSKTLVHLWIGMLFFFYQGNSNSLASVDLGSGYVGLREYSAVRVALRMGLHAYAGPALAGASLFCLLSSHSNNWQQYLNSVWRVINIFALQRVYQLVIYCVISVIFRHHLFVWTVFSPKLLYDFVATVFSVQSLSTIGQIVLITHSTSWLARLCTRK
;
A
#
# COMPACT_ATOMS: atom_id res chain seq x y z
N MET A 1 -23.34 -23.34 -27.06
CA MET A 1 -22.65 -22.35 -26.20
C MET A 1 -21.20 -22.81 -25.97
N LEU A 2 -20.37 -22.87 -27.01
CA LEU A 2 -19.00 -23.40 -26.89
C LEU A 2 -17.84 -22.38 -26.84
N PRO A 3 -17.94 -21.07 -27.15
CA PRO A 3 -16.72 -20.26 -27.26
C PRO A 3 -16.21 -19.65 -25.95
N TRP A 4 -17.04 -19.45 -24.91
CA TRP A 4 -16.60 -18.69 -23.72
C TRP A 4 -15.64 -19.48 -22.83
N VAL A 5 -16.01 -20.67 -22.34
CA VAL A 5 -15.13 -21.48 -21.47
C VAL A 5 -13.89 -22.01 -22.20
N GLN A 6 -13.97 -22.16 -23.52
CA GLN A 6 -12.81 -22.50 -24.37
C GLN A 6 -11.89 -21.31 -24.63
N HIS A 7 -12.33 -20.09 -24.32
CA HIS A 7 -11.50 -18.91 -24.47
C HIS A 7 -10.47 -18.86 -23.34
N ARG A 8 -9.21 -19.06 -23.70
CA ARG A 8 -8.05 -19.16 -22.77
C ARG A 8 -7.83 -17.92 -21.88
N TRP A 9 -8.57 -16.84 -22.12
CA TRP A 9 -8.48 -15.56 -21.43
C TRP A 9 -9.68 -15.23 -20.53
N THR A 10 -10.60 -16.18 -20.32
CA THR A 10 -11.77 -15.98 -19.42
C THR A 10 -11.37 -15.64 -17.99
N SER A 11 -10.35 -16.30 -17.46
CA SER A 11 -9.81 -16.01 -16.12
C SER A 11 -9.24 -14.59 -16.01
N LEU A 12 -8.55 -14.09 -17.04
CA LEU A 12 -8.09 -12.69 -17.07
C LEU A 12 -9.26 -11.71 -16.99
N TRP A 13 -10.32 -11.93 -17.76
CA TRP A 13 -11.54 -11.10 -17.69
C TRP A 13 -12.20 -11.18 -16.31
N LEU A 14 -12.26 -12.37 -15.69
CA LEU A 14 -12.81 -12.55 -14.35
C LEU A 14 -11.98 -11.84 -13.27
N VAL A 15 -10.65 -11.80 -13.38
CA VAL A 15 -9.81 -11.04 -12.43
C VAL A 15 -9.98 -9.53 -12.63
N VAL A 16 -10.14 -9.05 -13.87
CA VAL A 16 -10.47 -7.63 -14.15
C VAL A 16 -11.84 -7.28 -13.58
N ALA A 17 -12.83 -8.15 -13.74
CA ALA A 17 -14.15 -7.99 -13.13
C ALA A 17 -14.07 -8.01 -11.58
N ALA A 18 -13.24 -8.88 -11.01
CA ALA A 18 -12.99 -8.90 -9.56
C ALA A 18 -12.34 -7.60 -9.07
N LEU A 19 -11.42 -7.01 -9.84
CA LEU A 19 -10.85 -5.69 -9.53
C LEU A 19 -11.94 -4.61 -9.55
N GLY A 20 -12.85 -4.63 -10.53
CA GLY A 20 -13.99 -3.72 -10.58
C GLY A 20 -14.93 -3.87 -9.37
N SER A 21 -15.26 -5.10 -8.98
CA SER A 21 -16.05 -5.37 -7.77
C SER A 21 -15.30 -4.97 -6.51
N LEU A 22 -13.98 -5.14 -6.45
CA LEU A 22 -13.16 -4.66 -5.34
C LEU A 22 -13.18 -3.13 -5.27
N CYS A 23 -13.08 -2.40 -6.38
CA CYS A 23 -13.23 -0.94 -6.38
C CYS A 23 -14.57 -0.50 -5.77
N LEU A 24 -15.67 -1.20 -6.10
CA LEU A 24 -16.97 -0.94 -5.50
C LEU A 24 -17.01 -1.28 -4.01
N PHE A 25 -16.37 -2.38 -3.61
CA PHE A 25 -16.21 -2.74 -2.19
C PHE A 25 -15.47 -1.65 -1.44
N LEU A 26 -14.31 -1.19 -1.94
CA LEU A 26 -13.50 -0.14 -1.31
C LEU A 26 -14.26 1.18 -1.24
N TYR A 27 -15.00 1.54 -2.29
CA TYR A 27 -15.85 2.72 -2.28
C TYR A 27 -16.88 2.66 -1.15
N GLY A 28 -17.51 1.51 -0.93
CA GLY A 28 -18.47 1.38 0.16
C GLY A 28 -17.83 1.19 1.54
N PHE A 29 -16.64 0.60 1.59
CA PHE A 29 -15.90 0.32 2.82
C PHE A 29 -15.21 1.57 3.38
N PHE A 30 -14.79 2.49 2.52
CA PHE A 30 -14.12 3.72 2.92
C PHE A 30 -15.08 4.92 2.83
N PRO A 31 -15.58 5.44 3.97
CA PRO A 31 -16.53 6.54 3.97
C PRO A 31 -15.85 7.81 3.42
N LEU A 32 -16.40 8.40 2.36
CA LEU A 32 -15.92 9.65 1.78
C LEU A 32 -16.77 10.82 2.28
N LYS A 33 -16.16 11.75 3.04
CA LYS A 33 -16.84 13.00 3.42
C LYS A 33 -16.64 14.04 2.33
N TYR A 34 -17.76 14.53 1.78
CA TYR A 34 -17.75 15.72 0.95
C TYR A 34 -17.86 16.94 1.87
N HIS A 35 -16.80 17.76 1.91
CA HIS A 35 -16.82 19.06 2.57
C HIS A 35 -17.98 19.89 2.03
N SER A 36 -18.70 20.59 2.90
CA SER A 36 -19.88 21.35 2.49
C SER A 36 -19.52 22.48 1.53
N GLY A 37 -18.27 22.92 1.56
CA GLY A 37 -17.76 24.03 0.76
C GLY A 37 -18.26 25.40 1.24
N ASN A 38 -19.02 25.44 2.33
CA ASN A 38 -19.53 26.66 2.92
C ASN A 38 -18.42 27.36 3.70
N LEU A 39 -18.32 28.68 3.51
CA LEU A 39 -17.36 29.52 4.21
C LEU A 39 -18.06 30.24 5.34
N ALA A 40 -17.47 30.24 6.54
CA ALA A 40 -18.00 30.96 7.68
C ALA A 40 -17.65 32.45 7.62
N HIS A 41 -18.60 33.28 8.02
CA HIS A 41 -18.48 34.74 8.10
C HIS A 41 -18.85 35.25 9.49
N MET A 42 -18.31 36.41 9.89
CA MET A 42 -18.68 37.04 11.17
C MET A 42 -20.17 37.41 11.23
N ASP A 43 -20.79 37.65 10.08
CA ASP A 43 -22.22 37.97 9.97
C ASP A 43 -23.12 36.75 10.28
N ASP A 44 -22.55 35.54 10.34
CA ASP A 44 -23.27 34.31 10.72
C ASP A 44 -23.46 34.20 12.24
N LEU A 45 -22.85 35.09 13.04
CA LEU A 45 -22.95 35.08 14.50
C LEU A 45 -24.40 35.39 14.95
N PRO A 46 -24.95 34.62 15.90
CA PRO A 46 -26.33 34.80 16.35
C PRO A 46 -26.49 36.10 17.15
N ASN A 47 -27.40 36.97 16.71
CA ASN A 47 -27.79 38.20 17.42
C ASN A 47 -29.03 38.03 18.31
N PHE A 48 -29.59 36.81 18.34
CA PHE A 48 -30.72 36.45 19.19
C PHE A 48 -30.54 35.03 19.72
N ILE A 49 -30.81 34.82 20.99
CA ILE A 49 -30.85 33.50 21.64
C ILE A 49 -32.27 33.27 22.12
N GLU A 50 -32.99 32.36 21.45
CA GLU A 50 -34.39 32.01 21.76
C GLU A 50 -35.28 33.27 21.96
N GLY A 51 -35.11 34.27 21.10
CA GLY A 51 -35.89 35.53 21.11
C GLY A 51 -35.32 36.67 21.95
N VAL A 52 -34.26 36.44 22.74
CA VAL A 52 -33.57 37.49 23.52
C VAL A 52 -32.43 38.08 22.71
N SER A 53 -32.41 39.41 22.55
CA SER A 53 -31.37 40.11 21.78
C SER A 53 -30.02 40.08 22.47
N ILE A 54 -28.96 39.81 21.70
CA ILE A 54 -27.56 39.87 22.13
C ILE A 54 -26.73 40.40 20.96
N ASP A 55 -25.83 41.34 21.19
CA ASP A 55 -24.91 41.77 20.13
C ASP A 55 -23.81 40.71 19.98
N GLY A 56 -23.86 39.95 18.89
CA GLY A 56 -22.90 38.89 18.62
C GLY A 56 -21.49 39.41 18.40
N HIS A 57 -21.32 40.58 17.78
CA HIS A 57 -20.00 41.17 17.53
C HIS A 57 -19.38 41.76 18.79
N GLU A 58 -20.20 42.29 19.70
CA GLU A 58 -19.74 42.76 21.01
C GLU A 58 -19.27 41.59 21.87
N VAL A 59 -20.08 40.54 21.97
CA VAL A 59 -19.82 39.41 22.88
C VAL A 59 -18.76 38.46 22.31
N TYR A 60 -18.74 38.22 21.00
CA TYR A 60 -17.69 37.43 20.34
C TYR A 60 -16.42 38.27 20.13
N ASN A 61 -15.73 38.60 21.23
CA ASN A 61 -14.52 39.40 21.19
C ASN A 61 -13.45 38.89 22.17
N PRO A 62 -12.41 38.19 21.69
CA PRO A 62 -11.33 37.66 22.53
C PRO A 62 -10.33 38.74 23.00
N GLY A 63 -10.50 39.99 22.56
CA GLY A 63 -9.49 41.05 22.69
C GLY A 63 -8.36 40.93 21.66
N GLN A 64 -7.30 41.73 21.82
CA GLN A 64 -6.14 41.71 20.92
C GLN A 64 -5.21 40.56 21.28
N ASN A 65 -5.23 39.50 20.48
CA ASN A 65 -4.36 38.33 20.66
C ASN A 65 -3.45 38.16 19.44
N THR A 66 -2.26 37.63 19.69
CA THR A 66 -1.37 37.10 18.66
C THR A 66 -1.17 35.62 18.95
N VAL A 67 -1.33 34.77 17.93
CA VAL A 67 -1.31 33.31 18.09
C VAL A 67 -0.11 32.69 17.39
N ILE A 68 0.59 31.80 18.07
CA ILE A 68 1.65 30.97 17.50
C ILE A 68 1.25 29.50 17.65
N LEU A 69 1.26 28.76 16.55
CA LEU A 69 1.14 27.30 16.54
C LEU A 69 2.52 26.72 16.21
N MET A 70 3.13 26.03 17.16
CA MET A 70 4.38 25.31 17.00
C MET A 70 4.10 23.81 16.95
N VAL A 71 4.21 23.22 15.76
CA VAL A 71 4.09 21.78 15.53
C VAL A 71 5.48 21.18 15.54
N ILE A 72 5.72 20.18 16.39
CA ILE A 72 6.96 19.41 16.44
C ILE A 72 6.62 18.00 15.95
N ASP A 73 7.06 17.67 14.75
CA ASP A 73 6.77 16.40 14.09
C ASP A 73 7.31 15.23 14.92
N GLY A 74 6.49 14.19 15.11
CA GLY A 74 6.83 12.99 15.90
C GLY A 74 6.89 13.18 17.42
N LEU A 75 6.43 14.32 17.96
CA LEU A 75 6.49 14.61 19.40
C LEU A 75 5.54 13.72 20.23
N ARG A 76 6.10 12.78 20.98
CA ARG A 76 5.36 11.93 21.91
C ARG A 76 4.94 12.66 23.18
N TYR A 77 3.81 12.26 23.75
CA TYR A 77 3.33 12.82 25.01
C TYR A 77 4.33 12.64 26.18
N ASP A 78 5.00 11.49 26.24
CA ASP A 78 5.96 11.16 27.31
C ASP A 78 7.32 11.88 27.19
N PHE A 79 7.53 12.66 26.12
CA PHE A 79 8.72 13.50 25.96
C PHE A 79 8.62 14.86 26.67
N VAL A 80 7.41 15.32 27.01
CA VAL A 80 7.24 16.63 27.65
C VAL A 80 7.35 16.50 29.17
N THR A 81 8.59 16.41 29.67
CA THR A 81 8.91 16.30 31.09
C THR A 81 10.09 17.20 31.47
N GLU A 82 10.30 17.45 32.76
CA GLU A 82 11.46 18.21 33.27
C GLU A 82 12.82 17.58 32.85
N GLU A 83 12.85 16.29 32.51
CA GLU A 83 14.08 15.61 32.09
C GLU A 83 14.48 15.92 30.64
N TYR A 84 13.50 15.94 29.74
CA TYR A 84 13.72 16.08 28.29
C TYR A 84 13.49 17.51 27.79
N MET A 85 12.55 18.24 28.42
CA MET A 85 12.19 19.63 28.12
C MET A 85 12.12 20.43 29.43
N PRO A 86 13.27 20.76 30.04
CA PRO A 86 13.33 21.35 31.38
C PRO A 86 12.49 22.62 31.57
N PHE A 87 12.58 23.58 30.64
CA PHE A 87 11.84 24.84 30.73
C PHE A 87 10.33 24.61 30.60
N THR A 88 9.90 23.87 29.57
CA THR A 88 8.48 23.55 29.34
C THR A 88 7.91 22.77 30.52
N GLY A 89 8.64 21.78 31.03
CA GLY A 89 8.25 21.01 32.22
C GLY A 89 8.10 21.90 33.46
N GLU A 90 8.99 22.86 33.67
CA GLU A 90 8.95 23.80 34.79
C GLU A 90 7.73 24.74 34.70
N ILE A 91 7.45 25.35 33.55
CA ILE A 91 6.30 26.26 33.42
C ILE A 91 4.96 25.53 33.52
N ILE A 92 4.88 24.25 33.11
CA ILE A 92 3.72 23.39 33.34
C ILE A 92 3.53 23.16 34.84
N LYS A 93 4.59 22.78 35.55
CA LYS A 93 4.56 22.56 37.01
C LYS A 93 4.19 23.82 37.79
N ASN A 94 4.68 24.98 37.36
CA ASN A 94 4.37 26.29 37.95
C ASN A 94 2.99 26.84 37.54
N LYS A 95 2.23 26.09 36.72
CA LYS A 95 0.88 26.45 36.23
C LYS A 95 0.86 27.68 35.31
N SER A 96 2.01 28.06 34.77
CA SER A 96 2.16 29.09 33.73
C SER A 96 1.91 28.53 32.32
N ALA A 97 1.81 27.21 32.19
CA ALA A 97 1.37 26.50 31.00
C ALA A 97 0.34 25.41 31.37
N CYS A 98 -0.53 25.04 30.44
CA CYS A 98 -1.37 23.85 30.55
C CYS A 98 -0.90 22.79 29.56
N ILE A 99 -0.86 21.52 29.98
CA ILE A 99 -0.64 20.38 29.09
C ILE A 99 -1.92 19.55 29.02
N TYR A 100 -2.27 19.12 27.82
CA TYR A 100 -3.34 18.16 27.54
C TYR A 100 -2.75 16.92 26.86
N VAL A 101 -3.42 15.79 27.06
CA VAL A 101 -3.22 14.61 26.22
C VAL A 101 -4.08 14.81 24.98
N SER A 102 -3.46 14.85 23.81
CA SER A 102 -4.18 14.81 22.54
C SER A 102 -4.00 13.45 21.87
N VAL A 103 -5.09 12.92 21.32
CA VAL A 103 -5.09 11.63 20.63
C VAL A 103 -5.10 11.87 19.14
N ALA A 104 -3.97 11.64 18.48
CA ALA A 104 -3.88 11.55 17.03
C ALA A 104 -4.57 10.26 16.58
N GLU A 105 -5.57 10.37 15.70
CA GLU A 105 -6.27 9.18 15.22
C GLU A 105 -5.35 8.33 14.30
N PRO A 106 -5.58 7.03 14.10
CA PRO A 106 -4.82 6.30 13.08
C PRO A 106 -5.42 6.43 11.66
N PRO A 107 -4.61 6.29 10.59
CA PRO A 107 -3.16 6.07 10.59
C PRO A 107 -2.41 7.40 10.81
N THR A 108 -1.53 7.40 11.80
CA THR A 108 -0.68 8.54 12.20
C THR A 108 0.53 8.67 11.29
N VAL A 109 0.35 8.78 9.97
CA VAL A 109 1.49 8.90 9.04
C VAL A 109 1.74 10.33 8.60
N THR A 110 2.94 10.86 8.87
CA THR A 110 3.59 11.95 8.13
C THR A 110 4.84 11.37 7.46
N MET A 111 4.83 11.10 6.15
CA MET A 111 5.96 10.36 5.53
C MET A 111 7.22 11.23 5.38
N PRO A 112 8.39 10.76 5.82
CA PRO A 112 9.68 11.34 5.44
C PRO A 112 9.93 11.07 3.95
N ARG A 113 10.28 12.10 3.19
CA ARG A 113 10.61 11.93 1.77
C ARG A 113 12.09 11.52 1.60
N ILE A 114 12.38 10.75 0.55
CA ILE A 114 13.73 10.24 0.22
C ILE A 114 14.15 10.73 -1.19
N LYS A 115 15.26 11.47 -1.33
CA LYS A 115 16.11 11.59 -2.56
C LYS A 115 17.51 11.43 -2.03
N SER A 116 18.27 10.80 -2.90
CA SER A 116 19.71 10.91 -3.05
C SER A 116 20.29 12.30 -2.71
N PRO A 117 21.50 12.35 -2.10
CA PRO A 117 22.06 13.54 -1.45
C PRO A 117 22.60 14.66 -2.35
N GLU A 118 22.34 14.69 -3.66
CA GLU A 118 22.96 15.71 -4.53
C GLU A 118 22.00 16.25 -5.59
N ARG A 119 21.54 17.50 -5.43
CA ARG A 119 21.82 18.61 -6.38
C ARG A 119 21.02 19.87 -6.07
N LYS A 120 21.75 20.98 -6.25
CA LYS A 120 21.49 22.38 -5.90
C LYS A 120 20.30 23.04 -6.61
N LYS A 121 19.73 24.03 -5.89
CA LYS A 121 19.04 25.29 -6.29
C LYS A 121 18.65 25.46 -7.77
N GLU A 122 17.35 25.45 -8.06
CA GLU A 122 16.54 26.58 -8.59
C GLU A 122 15.23 26.10 -9.28
N LYS A 123 14.13 26.81 -8.98
CA LYS A 123 12.85 26.90 -9.74
C LYS A 123 12.04 25.62 -10.02
N ALA A 124 11.43 25.02 -9.00
CA ALA A 124 10.30 24.10 -9.20
C ALA A 124 9.20 24.28 -8.13
N GLN A 125 8.52 25.43 -8.13
CA GLN A 125 7.49 25.78 -7.15
C GLN A 125 6.13 25.07 -7.33
N TRP A 126 5.97 24.06 -8.21
CA TRP A 126 4.60 23.57 -8.54
C TRP A 126 4.37 22.08 -8.83
N ARG A 127 5.30 21.12 -8.57
CA ARG A 127 5.07 19.73 -9.03
C ARG A 127 5.37 18.63 -8.00
N ARG A 128 4.31 18.38 -7.20
CA ARG A 128 3.75 17.10 -6.68
C ARG A 128 4.70 16.10 -6.02
N THR A 129 4.43 15.84 -4.74
CA THR A 129 4.87 14.66 -3.98
C THR A 129 3.78 14.32 -2.97
N ILE A 130 3.51 13.02 -2.85
CA ILE A 130 2.55 12.40 -1.94
C ILE A 130 3.09 12.50 -0.52
N ASN A 131 2.46 13.27 0.35
CA ASN A 131 2.51 12.97 1.77
C ASN A 131 1.07 12.85 2.27
N PHE A 132 0.98 12.52 3.54
CA PHE A 132 -0.22 12.20 4.25
C PHE A 132 -0.34 13.30 5.32
N TRP A 133 -1.46 14.02 5.33
CA TRP A 133 -1.57 15.39 5.85
C TRP A 133 -2.63 15.54 6.94
N ARG A 134 -3.03 14.40 7.48
CA ARG A 134 -4.31 14.22 8.12
C ARG A 134 -4.46 15.10 9.35
N ASP A 135 -3.41 15.16 10.15
CA ASP A 135 -3.43 15.85 11.43
C ASP A 135 -3.30 17.36 11.24
N ILE A 136 -2.49 17.81 10.28
CA ILE A 136 -2.47 19.22 9.81
C ILE A 136 -3.84 19.64 9.29
N PHE A 137 -4.49 18.78 8.51
CA PHE A 137 -5.84 19.03 8.02
C PHE A 137 -6.83 19.22 9.18
N ALA A 138 -6.85 18.28 10.14
CA ALA A 138 -7.72 18.34 11.31
C ALA A 138 -7.48 19.60 12.16
N MET A 139 -6.22 19.95 12.43
CA MET A 139 -5.85 21.14 13.22
C MET A 139 -6.23 22.47 12.57
N MET A 140 -6.40 22.50 11.24
CA MET A 140 -6.67 23.74 10.49
C MET A 140 -8.11 23.87 10.01
N THR A 141 -8.85 22.78 9.86
CA THR A 141 -10.27 22.79 9.45
C THR A 141 -11.21 22.52 10.62
N GLY A 142 -10.73 21.85 11.67
CA GLY A 142 -11.56 21.36 12.77
C GLY A 142 -12.45 20.18 12.38
N SER A 143 -12.23 19.58 11.21
CA SER A 143 -13.02 18.47 10.69
C SER A 143 -12.28 17.14 10.85
N VAL A 144 -13.01 16.10 11.24
CA VAL A 144 -12.49 14.72 11.27
C VAL A 144 -12.32 14.22 9.83
N SER A 145 -11.08 13.95 9.43
CA SER A 145 -10.74 13.34 8.14
C SER A 145 -10.97 11.82 8.17
N THR A 146 -11.58 11.26 7.13
CA THR A 146 -11.77 9.80 7.08
C THR A 146 -10.50 9.10 6.57
N PHE A 147 -10.34 7.79 6.86
CA PHE A 147 -9.28 6.97 6.25
C PHE A 147 -9.29 7.07 4.71
N ALA A 148 -10.48 7.18 4.12
CA ALA A 148 -10.68 7.37 2.68
C ALA A 148 -10.04 8.66 2.19
N ASP A 149 -10.26 9.77 2.90
CA ASP A 149 -9.69 11.07 2.55
C ASP A 149 -8.17 10.98 2.46
N VAL A 150 -7.54 10.16 3.30
CA VAL A 150 -6.09 10.09 3.31
C VAL A 150 -5.52 9.03 2.36
N ALA A 151 -6.22 7.92 2.17
CA ALA A 151 -5.87 6.90 1.17
C ALA A 151 -6.11 7.37 -0.28
N LEU A 152 -7.12 8.22 -0.52
CA LEU A 152 -7.47 8.71 -1.85
C LEU A 152 -6.83 10.06 -2.19
N ASN A 153 -6.46 10.88 -1.20
CA ASN A 153 -5.72 12.13 -1.42
C ASN A 153 -4.18 11.96 -1.33
N PHE A 154 -3.69 10.76 -1.67
CA PHE A 154 -2.28 10.50 -1.96
C PHE A 154 -1.78 11.50 -3.02
N GLY A 155 -1.19 12.63 -2.59
CA GLY A 155 -0.78 13.71 -3.50
C GLY A 155 -1.05 15.15 -3.04
N ALA A 156 -1.68 15.37 -1.88
CA ALA A 156 -1.87 16.72 -1.31
C ALA A 156 -2.70 17.70 -2.17
N PRO A 157 -3.89 17.35 -2.65
CA PRO A 157 -4.74 18.34 -3.28
C PRO A 157 -5.07 19.46 -2.28
N ALA A 158 -5.14 20.69 -2.78
CA ALA A 158 -5.43 21.86 -1.97
C ALA A 158 -6.77 21.73 -1.25
N VAL A 159 -6.80 22.09 0.03
CA VAL A 159 -8.01 22.07 0.87
C VAL A 159 -9.02 23.06 0.31
N GLN A 160 -10.15 22.53 -0.17
CA GLN A 160 -11.23 23.33 -0.74
C GLN A 160 -12.25 23.80 0.31
N GLY A 161 -12.35 23.14 1.46
CA GLY A 161 -13.23 23.52 2.57
C GLY A 161 -12.73 24.73 3.36
N ASP A 162 -13.55 25.21 4.30
CA ASP A 162 -13.18 26.30 5.20
C ASP A 162 -12.03 25.90 6.16
N SER A 163 -11.26 26.87 6.62
CA SER A 163 -10.12 26.65 7.50
C SER A 163 -9.74 27.92 8.26
N VAL A 164 -8.97 27.79 9.34
CA VAL A 164 -8.40 28.91 10.11
C VAL A 164 -7.75 29.94 9.19
N LEU A 165 -6.99 29.50 8.17
CA LEU A 165 -6.30 30.42 7.26
C LEU A 165 -7.26 31.18 6.34
N ARG A 166 -8.37 30.56 5.97
CA ARG A 166 -9.35 31.18 5.08
C ARG A 166 -10.20 32.21 5.83
N VAL A 167 -10.62 31.89 7.05
CA VAL A 167 -11.32 32.86 7.93
C VAL A 167 -10.38 33.98 8.38
N ALA A 168 -9.10 33.71 8.64
CA ALA A 168 -8.11 34.75 8.93
C ALA A 168 -7.88 35.68 7.73
N LYS A 169 -7.78 35.11 6.51
CA LYS A 169 -7.62 35.89 5.28
C LYS A 169 -8.84 36.76 4.99
N SER A 170 -10.07 36.29 5.25
CA SER A 170 -11.28 37.10 5.06
C SER A 170 -11.33 38.30 6.02
N ARG A 171 -10.64 38.22 7.15
CA ARG A 171 -10.46 39.30 8.13
C ARG A 171 -9.23 40.17 7.86
N GLY A 172 -8.46 39.90 6.80
CA GLY A 172 -7.27 40.65 6.44
C GLY A 172 -6.09 40.46 7.39
N LEU A 173 -6.08 39.37 8.16
CA LEU A 173 -5.03 39.09 9.15
C LEU A 173 -3.73 38.62 8.48
N ARG A 174 -2.60 39.00 9.07
CA ARG A 174 -1.27 38.63 8.60
C ARG A 174 -0.88 37.25 9.14
N THR A 175 -0.93 36.26 8.26
CA THR A 175 -0.57 34.86 8.53
C THR A 175 0.83 34.53 8.01
N ILE A 176 1.66 33.91 8.83
CA ILE A 176 3.05 33.55 8.51
C ILE A 176 3.29 32.05 8.74
N LEU A 177 4.04 31.41 7.84
CA LEU A 177 4.47 30.01 7.97
C LEU A 177 5.98 29.87 7.79
N TYR A 178 6.64 29.21 8.76
CA TYR A 178 7.99 28.70 8.62
C TYR A 178 8.02 27.21 8.98
N GLY A 179 8.40 26.35 8.05
CA GLY A 179 8.39 24.90 8.27
C GLY A 179 8.01 24.13 7.02
N ASP A 180 7.52 22.89 7.16
CA ASP A 180 7.36 21.97 6.02
C ASP A 180 6.56 22.57 4.82
N ASP A 181 7.11 22.40 3.61
CA ASP A 181 6.51 22.79 2.31
C ASP A 181 5.09 22.25 2.05
N THR A 182 4.71 21.20 2.77
CA THR A 182 3.38 20.64 2.95
C THR A 182 2.27 21.65 3.10
N TRP A 183 2.44 22.58 4.03
CA TRP A 183 1.43 23.56 4.38
C TRP A 183 1.12 24.48 3.19
N LEU A 184 2.11 24.73 2.33
CA LEU A 184 1.97 25.50 1.10
C LEU A 184 1.13 24.78 0.03
N ARG A 185 1.15 23.44 0.04
CA ARG A 185 0.39 22.60 -0.91
C ARG A 185 -1.06 22.46 -0.50
N LEU A 186 -1.29 22.29 0.81
CA LEU A 186 -2.64 22.20 1.37
C LEU A 186 -3.37 23.55 1.31
N PHE A 187 -2.66 24.65 1.56
CA PHE A 187 -3.24 25.99 1.66
C PHE A 187 -2.59 26.99 0.69
N PRO A 188 -2.66 26.75 -0.63
CA PRO A 188 -1.96 27.57 -1.61
C PRO A 188 -2.55 28.99 -1.65
N GLY A 189 -1.68 29.99 -1.54
CA GLY A 189 -2.05 31.41 -1.65
C GLY A 189 -2.85 31.98 -0.45
N LEU A 190 -2.91 31.27 0.68
CA LEU A 190 -3.56 31.76 1.91
C LEU A 190 -2.59 32.43 2.90
N TRP A 191 -1.29 32.22 2.74
CA TRP A 191 -0.26 32.79 3.58
C TRP A 191 0.20 34.17 3.11
N THR A 192 0.50 35.07 4.04
CA THR A 192 1.05 36.41 3.73
C THR A 192 2.56 36.37 3.53
N GLU A 193 3.27 35.62 4.36
CA GLU A 193 4.72 35.41 4.29
C GLU A 193 5.00 33.94 4.58
N THR A 194 5.89 33.32 3.79
CA THR A 194 6.23 31.91 3.98
C THR A 194 7.68 31.61 3.68
N ASP A 195 8.21 30.61 4.38
CA ASP A 195 9.45 29.94 4.01
C ASP A 195 9.30 28.44 4.26
N GLY A 196 9.15 27.69 3.17
CA GLY A 196 8.94 26.25 3.19
C GLY A 196 10.27 25.49 3.28
N THR A 197 10.42 24.64 4.28
CA THR A 197 11.53 23.70 4.41
C THR A 197 11.17 22.37 3.75
N THR A 198 12.14 21.74 3.09
CA THR A 198 11.90 20.44 2.46
C THR A 198 12.15 19.31 3.46
N SER A 199 11.12 18.56 3.85
CA SER A 199 11.15 17.32 4.68
C SER A 199 11.79 16.11 4.01
N PHE A 200 12.79 16.38 3.20
CA PHE A 200 13.17 15.53 2.08
C PHE A 200 14.50 14.80 2.33
N PHE A 201 15.28 15.26 3.29
CA PHE A 201 16.49 14.61 3.74
C PHE A 201 16.26 14.20 5.19
N VAL A 202 15.81 12.97 5.42
CA VAL A 202 15.61 12.43 6.79
C VAL A 202 16.92 12.46 7.59
N THR A 203 18.06 12.35 6.91
CA THR A 203 19.41 12.50 7.49
C THR A 203 19.72 13.92 7.95
N ASP A 204 18.97 14.91 7.46
CA ASP A 204 19.04 16.28 7.92
C ASP A 204 17.98 16.52 9.00
N TYR A 205 18.40 16.37 10.26
CA TYR A 205 17.61 16.70 11.43
C TYR A 205 18.08 18.02 12.08
N THR A 206 18.92 18.82 11.42
CA THR A 206 19.52 20.03 12.02
C THR A 206 19.30 21.26 11.15
N GLU A 207 19.62 21.19 9.86
CA GLU A 207 19.41 22.30 8.92
C GLU A 207 17.90 22.53 8.68
N VAL A 208 17.07 21.48 8.64
CA VAL A 208 15.59 21.62 8.58
C VAL A 208 15.03 22.48 9.72
N ASP A 209 15.49 22.30 10.95
CA ASP A 209 15.03 23.05 12.11
C ASP A 209 15.66 24.44 12.17
N ASN A 210 16.96 24.56 11.86
CA ASN A 210 17.63 25.86 11.72
C ASN A 210 16.94 26.75 10.67
N ASN A 211 16.40 26.15 9.62
CA ASN A 211 15.71 26.86 8.57
C ASN A 211 14.40 27.53 9.04
N VAL A 212 13.79 26.98 10.09
CA VAL A 212 12.65 27.58 10.79
C VAL A 212 13.16 28.61 11.81
N THR A 213 14.11 28.21 12.65
CA THR A 213 14.61 29.01 13.79
C THR A 213 15.28 30.32 13.37
N ARG A 214 15.94 30.38 12.20
CA ARG A 214 16.62 31.60 11.71
C ARG A 214 15.70 32.82 11.55
N HIS A 215 14.39 32.60 11.42
CA HIS A 215 13.41 33.67 11.24
C HIS A 215 12.90 34.25 12.56
N LEU A 216 13.09 33.53 13.67
CA LEU A 216 12.48 33.87 14.95
C LEU A 216 12.94 35.22 15.50
N ASP A 217 14.23 35.56 15.35
CA ASP A 217 14.75 36.85 15.83
C ASP A 217 14.05 38.03 15.15
N LYS A 218 13.79 37.92 13.85
CA LYS A 218 13.12 38.97 13.08
C LYS A 218 11.62 39.01 13.37
N VAL A 219 10.94 37.85 13.37
CA VAL A 219 9.47 37.80 13.41
C VAL A 219 8.91 38.08 14.80
N LEU A 220 9.63 37.70 15.87
CA LEU A 220 9.21 37.89 17.25
C LEU A 220 9.53 39.29 17.80
N THR A 221 10.43 40.02 17.14
CA THR A 221 10.79 41.38 17.54
C THR A 221 9.56 42.30 17.33
N PRO A 222 9.10 42.99 18.38
CA PRO A 222 7.96 43.87 18.26
C PRO A 222 8.31 45.15 17.47
N ASP A 223 7.30 45.76 16.86
CA ASP A 223 7.37 47.06 16.20
C ASP A 223 7.35 48.22 17.21
N ASP A 224 7.33 49.46 16.71
CA ASP A 224 7.27 50.69 17.51
C ASP A 224 6.03 50.78 18.43
N LYS A 225 5.03 49.91 18.24
CA LYS A 225 3.82 49.79 19.05
C LYS A 225 3.86 48.58 19.99
N ASN A 226 5.05 48.03 20.24
CA ASN A 226 5.26 46.81 21.03
C ASN A 226 4.43 45.61 20.53
N LYS A 227 4.19 45.50 19.21
CA LYS A 227 3.44 44.38 18.61
C LYS A 227 4.29 43.60 17.61
N PRO A 228 4.21 42.27 17.58
CA PRO A 228 4.83 41.50 16.53
C PRO A 228 4.16 41.77 15.18
N ASN A 229 4.91 41.65 14.09
CA ASN A 229 4.42 41.90 12.72
C ASN A 229 3.66 40.68 12.14
N PHE A 230 2.82 40.04 12.95
CA PHE A 230 1.94 38.95 12.53
C PHE A 230 0.77 38.79 13.52
N ASP A 231 -0.35 38.27 13.02
CA ASP A 231 -1.50 37.90 13.85
C ASP A 231 -1.48 36.39 14.16
N PHE A 232 -1.09 35.58 13.16
CA PHE A 232 -0.96 34.14 13.27
C PHE A 232 0.35 33.62 12.66
N LEU A 233 1.15 32.91 13.45
CA LEU A 233 2.40 32.30 13.04
C LEU A 233 2.35 30.78 13.21
N VAL A 234 2.69 30.05 12.16
CA VAL A 234 2.89 28.59 12.21
C VAL A 234 4.37 28.28 12.09
N LEU A 235 4.88 27.49 13.04
CA LEU A 235 6.21 26.92 13.04
C LEU A 235 6.07 25.40 12.96
N HIS A 236 6.71 24.76 11.97
CA HIS A 236 6.68 23.31 11.85
C HIS A 236 8.10 22.73 11.79
N TYR A 237 8.48 22.05 12.87
CA TYR A 237 9.81 21.46 13.08
C TYR A 237 9.79 19.96 12.78
N LEU A 238 10.79 19.48 12.05
CA LEU A 238 10.83 18.12 11.48
C LEU A 238 11.96 17.26 12.07
N GLY A 239 12.97 17.89 12.68
CA GLY A 239 14.19 17.20 13.06
C GLY A 239 13.98 16.10 14.11
N LEU A 240 12.95 16.19 14.95
CA LEU A 240 12.64 15.15 15.93
C LEU A 240 12.13 13.87 15.26
N ASP A 241 11.13 13.98 14.39
CA ASP A 241 10.61 12.86 13.59
C ASP A 241 11.71 12.22 12.72
N HIS A 242 12.53 13.04 12.07
CA HIS A 242 13.68 12.58 11.29
C HIS A 242 14.64 11.69 12.11
N ILE A 243 14.95 12.08 13.36
CA ILE A 243 15.75 11.23 14.27
C ILE A 243 14.98 9.96 14.63
N GLY A 244 13.68 10.09 14.91
CA GLY A 244 12.79 8.96 15.19
C GLY A 244 12.82 7.90 14.10
N HIS A 245 12.77 8.29 12.83
CA HIS A 245 12.86 7.35 11.71
C HIS A 245 14.22 6.71 11.52
N LEU A 246 15.30 7.42 11.82
CA LEU A 246 16.66 6.93 11.58
C LEU A 246 17.17 6.03 12.71
N GLU A 247 16.88 6.39 13.95
CA GLU A 247 17.50 5.78 15.13
C GLU A 247 16.51 5.38 16.23
N GLY A 248 15.22 5.66 16.03
CA GLY A 248 14.16 5.34 17.00
C GLY A 248 14.02 6.36 18.14
N ALA A 249 12.91 6.26 18.86
CA ALA A 249 12.52 7.18 19.92
C ALA A 249 13.42 7.10 21.18
N ARG A 250 14.26 6.07 21.28
CA ARG A 250 15.21 5.87 22.40
C ARG A 250 16.64 6.25 22.03
N SER A 251 16.87 6.84 20.86
CA SER A 251 18.20 7.28 20.45
C SER A 251 18.78 8.30 21.43
N PRO A 252 20.10 8.26 21.70
CA PRO A 252 20.78 9.30 22.47
C PRO A 252 20.66 10.70 21.85
N LYS A 253 20.24 10.82 20.58
CA LYS A 253 20.00 12.09 19.89
C LYS A 253 18.64 12.73 20.20
N ILE A 254 17.68 11.96 20.72
CA ILE A 254 16.32 12.46 21.03
C ILE A 254 16.38 13.54 22.13
N LYS A 255 17.11 13.28 23.23
CA LYS A 255 17.19 14.23 24.35
C LYS A 255 17.81 15.58 23.95
N PRO A 256 18.98 15.65 23.29
CA PRO A 256 19.50 16.92 22.78
C PRO A 256 18.53 17.65 21.84
N LYS A 257 17.79 16.92 20.99
CA LYS A 257 16.80 17.50 20.08
C LYS A 257 15.59 18.08 20.83
N LEU A 258 15.11 17.42 21.88
CA LEU A 258 14.03 17.93 22.72
C LEU A 258 14.46 19.19 23.49
N ILE A 259 15.72 19.24 23.96
CA ILE A 259 16.29 20.45 24.57
C ILE A 259 16.37 21.61 23.56
N GLU A 260 16.70 21.34 22.30
CA GLU A 260 16.67 22.35 21.23
C GLU A 260 15.26 22.94 21.05
N MET A 261 14.23 22.09 20.99
CA MET A 261 12.84 22.53 20.89
C MET A 261 12.39 23.31 22.14
N ASP A 262 12.84 22.90 23.32
CA ASP A 262 12.56 23.57 24.59
C ASP A 262 13.15 24.98 24.66
N GLU A 263 14.37 25.17 24.14
CA GLU A 263 14.98 26.51 24.04
C GLU A 263 14.26 27.42 23.02
N VAL A 264 13.69 26.86 21.95
CA VAL A 264 12.81 27.61 21.03
C VAL A 264 11.55 28.08 21.76
N ILE A 265 10.88 27.20 22.51
CA ILE A 265 9.69 27.54 23.31
C ILE A 265 10.01 28.65 24.31
N LYS A 266 11.15 28.55 25.00
CA LYS A 266 11.64 29.55 25.94
C LYS A 266 11.89 30.91 25.29
N LYS A 267 12.51 30.94 24.10
CA LYS A 267 12.71 32.17 23.33
C LYS A 267 11.39 32.85 22.98
N ILE A 268 10.41 32.07 22.49
CA ILE A 268 9.07 32.58 22.15
C ILE A 268 8.37 33.10 23.42
N TYR A 269 8.42 32.35 24.52
CA TYR A 269 7.81 32.73 25.78
C TYR A 269 8.28 34.12 26.24
N TYR A 270 9.58 34.36 26.29
CA TYR A 270 10.11 35.66 26.73
C TYR A 270 9.81 36.80 25.75
N ALA A 271 9.76 36.53 24.45
CA ALA A 271 9.35 37.54 23.47
C ALA A 271 7.89 37.95 23.68
N MET A 272 6.99 36.99 23.92
CA MET A 272 5.56 37.26 24.16
C MET A 272 5.30 38.13 25.40
N GLN A 273 6.21 38.12 26.38
CA GLN A 273 6.11 38.96 27.58
C GLN A 273 6.35 40.45 27.28
N GLN A 274 7.02 40.76 26.18
CA GLN A 274 7.33 42.14 25.78
C GLN A 274 6.21 42.78 24.94
N TRP A 275 5.22 42.00 24.52
CA TRP A 275 4.17 42.49 23.62
C TRP A 275 3.02 43.17 24.36
N ASP A 276 2.45 44.19 23.73
CA ASP A 276 1.22 44.83 24.22
C ASP A 276 -0.02 43.95 23.99
N SER A 277 -0.05 43.17 22.89
CA SER A 277 -1.07 42.14 22.67
C SER A 277 -0.87 40.94 23.60
N VAL A 278 -1.93 40.16 23.81
CA VAL A 278 -1.81 38.89 24.53
C VAL A 278 -1.27 37.83 23.57
N GLY A 279 -0.02 37.40 23.79
CA GLY A 279 0.55 36.28 23.04
C GLY A 279 -0.02 34.96 23.55
N THR A 280 -0.42 34.07 22.65
CA THR A 280 -0.75 32.67 22.95
C THR A 280 0.11 31.74 22.08
N LEU A 281 0.85 30.83 22.69
CA LEU A 281 1.63 29.78 22.04
C LEU A 281 0.97 28.43 22.31
N ILE A 282 0.66 27.71 21.24
CA ILE A 282 0.19 26.32 21.27
C ILE A 282 1.32 25.45 20.71
N VAL A 283 1.83 24.52 21.52
CA VAL A 283 2.85 23.54 21.12
C VAL A 283 2.21 22.16 21.04
N CYS A 284 2.33 21.46 19.92
CA CYS A 284 1.79 20.11 19.79
C CYS A 284 2.63 19.20 18.89
N GLY A 285 2.42 17.89 19.04
CA GLY A 285 2.78 16.91 18.01
C GLY A 285 1.63 16.70 17.02
N ASP A 286 1.95 16.49 15.76
CA ASP A 286 1.00 15.99 14.76
C ASP A 286 0.76 14.48 14.93
N HIS A 287 1.82 13.72 15.23
CA HIS A 287 1.77 12.35 15.73
C HIS A 287 2.92 12.06 16.69
N GLY A 288 2.85 10.89 17.34
CA GLY A 288 3.97 10.33 18.08
C GLY A 288 4.81 9.40 17.21
N MET A 289 5.66 8.58 17.83
CA MET A 289 6.50 7.61 17.13
C MET A 289 6.64 6.32 17.95
N ARG A 290 6.86 5.20 17.26
CA ARG A 290 7.17 3.92 17.90
C ARG A 290 8.52 3.99 18.60
N ASP A 291 8.70 3.15 19.63
CA ASP A 291 9.99 3.03 20.33
C ASP A 291 11.16 2.73 19.38
N ALA A 292 10.92 1.86 18.38
CA ALA A 292 11.90 1.45 17.37
C ALA A 292 12.05 2.45 16.21
N GLY A 293 11.25 3.52 16.18
CA GLY A 293 11.18 4.45 15.06
C GLY A 293 10.04 4.19 14.09
N GLY A 294 9.68 5.22 13.32
CA GLY A 294 8.50 5.22 12.46
C GLY A 294 7.18 5.42 13.22
N HIS A 295 6.10 5.55 12.46
CA HIS A 295 4.75 5.85 12.95
C HIS A 295 3.69 5.35 11.92
N GLY A 296 2.40 5.58 12.15
CA GLY A 296 1.31 5.14 11.29
C GLY A 296 0.41 4.04 11.84
N GLY A 297 0.78 3.47 12.99
CA GLY A 297 -0.01 2.52 13.76
C GLY A 297 -0.95 3.18 14.75
N ALA A 298 -1.34 2.39 15.74
CA ALA A 298 -2.28 2.78 16.81
C ALA A 298 -1.67 2.63 18.20
N SER A 299 -0.35 2.41 18.30
CA SER A 299 0.26 2.21 19.61
C SER A 299 0.16 3.50 20.43
N PRO A 300 0.06 3.43 21.78
CA PRO A 300 -0.03 4.62 22.62
C PRO A 300 1.09 5.63 22.35
N SER A 301 2.31 5.18 22.05
CA SER A 301 3.42 6.09 21.73
C SER A 301 3.29 6.76 20.35
N GLU A 302 2.50 6.21 19.43
CA GLU A 302 2.22 6.82 18.11
C GLU A 302 1.04 7.78 18.15
N VAL A 303 0.04 7.53 19.01
CA VAL A 303 -1.22 8.28 19.01
C VAL A 303 -1.31 9.33 20.12
N LEU A 304 -0.61 9.15 21.25
CA LEU A 304 -0.65 10.10 22.36
C LEU A 304 0.40 11.19 22.14
N VAL A 305 -0.05 12.38 21.80
CA VAL A 305 0.77 13.58 21.58
C VAL A 305 0.45 14.65 22.62
N PRO A 306 1.40 15.50 22.99
CA PRO A 306 1.14 16.59 23.90
C PRO A 306 0.45 17.74 23.15
N LEU A 307 -0.42 18.46 23.85
CA LEU A 307 -0.88 19.79 23.44
C LEU A 307 -0.66 20.74 24.61
N VAL A 308 0.33 21.62 24.49
CA VAL A 308 0.74 22.58 25.53
C VAL A 308 0.26 23.98 25.15
N VAL A 309 -0.41 24.65 26.08
CA VAL A 309 -0.90 26.02 25.93
C VAL A 309 -0.14 26.95 26.87
N ILE A 310 0.43 28.01 26.32
CA ILE A 310 1.22 29.03 27.01
C ILE A 310 0.67 30.40 26.62
N ARG A 311 0.51 31.32 27.57
CA ARG A 311 -0.04 32.66 27.32
C ARG A 311 0.70 33.71 28.14
N SER A 312 0.96 34.89 27.57
CA SER A 312 1.88 35.86 28.20
C SER A 312 1.28 36.66 29.37
N LYS A 313 -0.03 36.93 29.37
CA LYS A 313 -0.70 37.78 30.38
C LYS A 313 -1.82 37.03 31.10
N ASP A 314 -1.85 37.17 32.44
CA ASP A 314 -2.92 36.69 33.34
C ASP A 314 -3.35 35.23 33.19
N PHE A 315 -2.43 34.36 32.76
CA PHE A 315 -2.68 32.95 32.55
C PHE A 315 -2.24 32.11 33.75
N LYS A 316 -3.18 31.32 34.26
CA LYS A 316 -2.94 30.31 35.28
C LYS A 316 -3.73 29.07 34.90
N CYS A 317 -3.05 27.94 34.77
CA CYS A 317 -3.70 26.71 34.38
C CYS A 317 -4.77 26.33 35.42
N PRO A 318 -6.03 26.06 35.00
CA PRO A 318 -7.12 25.79 35.94
C PRO A 318 -7.05 24.38 36.57
N TYR A 319 -6.15 23.52 36.09
CA TYR A 319 -6.06 22.12 36.54
C TYR A 319 -5.05 21.96 37.69
N PRO A 320 -5.51 21.53 38.88
CA PRO A 320 -4.64 21.46 40.07
C PRO A 320 -3.78 20.19 40.16
N SER A 321 -4.04 19.15 39.35
CA SER A 321 -3.48 17.80 39.53
C SER A 321 -3.13 17.09 38.21
N GLY A 322 -2.05 17.52 37.56
CA GLY A 322 -1.54 16.86 36.35
C GLY A 322 -2.13 17.42 35.04
N PRO A 323 -2.09 16.65 33.93
CA PRO A 323 -2.61 17.09 32.65
C PRO A 323 -4.09 17.43 32.72
N GLY A 324 -4.53 18.36 31.88
CA GLY A 324 -5.95 18.64 31.66
C GLY A 324 -6.70 17.44 31.04
N PRO A 325 -8.01 17.57 30.79
CA PRO A 325 -8.78 16.54 30.11
C PRO A 325 -8.19 16.18 28.74
N THR A 326 -8.48 14.98 28.23
CA THR A 326 -8.11 14.61 26.86
C THR A 326 -8.80 15.54 25.87
N VAL A 327 -8.06 16.00 24.86
CA VAL A 327 -8.54 16.89 23.80
C VAL A 327 -8.26 16.28 22.42
N SER A 328 -8.99 16.70 21.40
CA SER A 328 -8.83 16.21 20.03
C SER A 328 -8.03 17.21 19.18
N GLN A 329 -7.32 16.74 18.15
CA GLN A 329 -6.57 17.67 17.27
C GLN A 329 -7.49 18.65 16.52
N VAL A 330 -8.76 18.26 16.28
CA VAL A 330 -9.78 19.14 15.70
C VAL A 330 -10.13 20.34 16.57
N ASP A 331 -9.83 20.31 17.88
CA ASP A 331 -10.10 21.40 18.84
C ASP A 331 -9.18 22.62 18.62
N VAL A 332 -8.06 22.43 17.91
CA VAL A 332 -7.09 23.48 17.60
C VAL A 332 -7.70 24.55 16.68
N ALA A 333 -8.41 24.14 15.63
CA ALA A 333 -8.98 25.05 14.63
C ALA A 333 -9.98 26.08 15.20
N PRO A 334 -11.03 25.68 15.94
CA PRO A 334 -11.97 26.63 16.53
C PRO A 334 -11.31 27.48 17.62
N THR A 335 -10.33 26.94 18.35
CA THR A 335 -9.58 27.69 19.36
C THR A 335 -8.76 28.83 18.75
N ILE A 336 -8.00 28.55 17.68
CA ILE A 336 -7.20 29.58 17.00
C ILE A 336 -8.13 30.62 16.35
N SER A 337 -9.21 30.18 15.70
CA SER A 337 -10.16 31.09 15.05
C SER A 337 -10.80 32.06 16.05
N TRP A 338 -11.22 31.54 17.21
CA TRP A 338 -11.72 32.36 18.32
C TRP A 338 -10.68 33.38 18.76
N LEU A 339 -9.44 32.97 19.05
CA LEU A 339 -8.37 33.89 19.50
C LEU A 339 -8.06 35.00 18.48
N LEU A 340 -8.13 34.67 17.18
CA LEU A 340 -7.91 35.61 16.08
C LEU A 340 -9.11 36.52 15.80
N ASN A 341 -10.18 36.45 16.60
CA ASN A 341 -11.43 37.17 16.37
C ASN A 341 -11.99 36.93 14.94
N CYS A 342 -12.01 35.66 14.56
CA CYS A 342 -12.53 35.11 13.31
C CYS A 342 -13.70 34.16 13.61
N PRO A 343 -14.64 33.96 12.67
CA PRO A 343 -15.67 32.94 12.84
C PRO A 343 -15.04 31.55 12.86
N LEU A 344 -15.71 30.60 13.51
CA LEU A 344 -15.26 29.20 13.53
C LEU A 344 -15.36 28.61 12.11
N PRO A 345 -14.39 27.81 11.64
CA PRO A 345 -14.46 27.22 10.30
C PRO A 345 -15.75 26.42 10.11
N GLY A 346 -16.43 26.57 8.96
CA GLY A 346 -17.81 26.11 8.77
C GLY A 346 -18.07 24.61 9.00
N ASP A 347 -17.12 23.74 8.71
CA ASP A 347 -17.22 22.28 8.89
C ASP A 347 -16.53 21.79 10.19
N SER A 348 -16.14 22.72 11.09
CA SER A 348 -15.48 22.38 12.35
C SER A 348 -16.44 21.67 13.31
N VAL A 349 -15.99 20.52 13.83
CA VAL A 349 -16.65 19.77 14.93
C VAL A 349 -15.86 19.84 16.24
N GLY A 350 -14.68 20.47 16.22
CA GLY A 350 -13.87 20.67 17.42
C GLY A 350 -14.50 21.64 18.42
N VAL A 351 -14.05 21.54 19.66
CA VAL A 351 -14.46 22.41 20.78
C VAL A 351 -13.26 23.26 21.23
N ILE A 352 -13.50 24.49 21.68
CA ILE A 352 -12.42 25.38 22.13
C ILE A 352 -11.72 24.82 23.37
N LEU A 353 -10.38 24.91 23.40
CA LEU A 353 -9.56 24.39 24.48
C LEU A 353 -10.00 24.99 25.84
N PRO A 354 -10.34 24.15 26.83
CA PRO A 354 -10.95 24.61 28.08
C PRO A 354 -10.17 25.69 28.86
N SER A 355 -8.83 25.69 28.82
CA SER A 355 -8.01 26.70 29.51
C SER A 355 -8.05 28.08 28.87
N LEU A 356 -8.51 28.16 27.62
CA LEU A 356 -8.65 29.38 26.83
C LEU A 356 -10.10 29.87 26.75
N MET A 357 -11.04 29.16 27.37
CA MET A 357 -12.41 29.63 27.49
C MET A 357 -12.47 30.92 28.33
N PRO A 358 -13.30 31.90 27.94
CA PRO A 358 -13.39 33.17 28.63
C PRO A 358 -13.95 33.01 30.05
N ARG A 359 -13.47 33.84 30.98
CA ARG A 359 -13.94 33.87 32.38
C ARG A 359 -15.29 34.55 32.53
N ASP A 360 -15.62 35.49 31.63
CA ASP A 360 -16.93 36.14 31.60
C ASP A 360 -18.03 35.13 31.24
N VAL A 361 -19.05 35.04 32.08
CA VAL A 361 -20.11 34.02 31.98
C VAL A 361 -20.92 34.20 30.70
N ARG A 362 -21.26 35.45 30.35
CA ARG A 362 -22.02 35.77 29.14
C ARG A 362 -21.27 35.40 27.88
N GLN A 363 -19.98 35.74 27.81
CA GLN A 363 -19.11 35.38 26.69
C GLN A 363 -18.87 33.87 26.59
N ASN A 364 -18.69 33.19 27.73
CA ASN A 364 -18.50 31.74 27.78
C ASN A 364 -19.71 30.99 27.22
N LEU A 365 -20.92 31.33 27.70
CA LEU A 365 -22.16 30.72 27.21
C LEU A 365 -22.45 31.06 25.75
N TYR A 366 -22.13 32.27 25.31
CA TYR A 366 -22.27 32.66 23.91
C TYR A 366 -21.37 31.82 22.99
N LEU A 367 -20.11 31.62 23.40
CA LEU A 367 -19.14 30.84 22.65
C LEU A 367 -19.53 29.35 22.58
N LEU A 368 -20.04 28.80 23.68
CA LEU A 368 -20.62 27.45 23.70
C LEU A 368 -21.85 27.34 22.79
N HIS A 369 -22.73 28.36 22.79
CA HIS A 369 -23.89 28.41 21.92
C HIS A 369 -23.50 28.42 20.43
N VAL A 370 -22.52 29.25 20.03
CA VAL A 370 -22.06 29.33 18.64
C VAL A 370 -21.54 27.96 18.17
N GLN A 371 -20.68 27.32 18.97
CA GLN A 371 -20.16 25.98 18.68
C GLN A 371 -21.30 24.95 18.56
N ALA A 372 -22.20 24.91 19.56
CA ALA A 372 -23.26 23.92 19.60
C ALA A 372 -24.29 24.13 18.48
N SER A 373 -24.63 25.38 18.16
CA SER A 373 -25.56 25.75 17.09
C SER A 373 -25.03 25.34 15.72
N GLN A 374 -23.73 25.53 15.47
CA GLN A 374 -23.09 25.13 14.22
C GLN A 374 -23.16 23.61 14.02
N ILE A 375 -22.80 22.84 15.05
CA ILE A 375 -22.82 21.37 15.00
C ILE A 375 -24.26 20.84 14.96
N ALA A 376 -25.18 21.46 15.70
CA ALA A 376 -26.59 21.04 15.76
C ALA A 376 -27.32 21.17 14.42
N LYS A 377 -26.91 22.09 13.53
CA LYS A 377 -27.45 22.20 12.15
C LYS A 377 -27.23 20.93 11.32
N LEU A 378 -26.24 20.11 11.70
CA LEU A 378 -25.86 18.89 11.00
C LEU A 378 -26.49 17.62 11.60
N ILE A 379 -27.27 17.75 12.69
CA ILE A 379 -27.83 16.63 13.46
C ILE A 379 -29.35 16.64 13.40
N SER A 380 -29.96 15.44 13.41
CA SER A 380 -31.42 15.30 13.46
C SER A 380 -32.01 15.86 14.75
N THR A 381 -33.15 16.55 14.63
CA THR A 381 -33.85 17.22 15.73
C THR A 381 -34.37 16.28 16.82
N ASP A 382 -34.52 14.99 16.52
CA ASP A 382 -35.09 14.00 17.45
C ASP A 382 -34.06 13.43 18.44
N THR A 383 -32.77 13.68 18.21
CA THR A 383 -31.67 13.17 19.04
C THR A 383 -31.64 13.82 20.42
N GLU A 384 -31.16 13.09 21.43
CA GLU A 384 -31.03 13.66 22.79
C GLU A 384 -30.03 14.83 22.82
N MET A 385 -28.95 14.74 22.05
CA MET A 385 -27.94 15.80 21.94
C MET A 385 -28.53 17.11 21.44
N TYR A 386 -29.41 17.06 20.43
CA TYR A 386 -30.13 18.24 19.93
C TYR A 386 -31.11 18.79 20.97
N LYS A 387 -31.80 17.91 21.72
CA LYS A 387 -32.68 18.31 22.82
C LYS A 387 -31.90 18.99 23.94
N GLN A 388 -30.72 18.49 24.30
CA GLN A 388 -29.83 19.12 25.29
C GLN A 388 -29.35 20.49 24.81
N TYR A 389 -28.96 20.63 23.53
CA TYR A 389 -28.65 21.94 22.93
C TYR A 389 -29.82 22.92 23.07
N LYS A 390 -31.05 22.48 22.75
CA LYS A 390 -32.24 23.34 22.89
C LYS A 390 -32.55 23.70 24.35
N ARG A 391 -32.37 22.77 25.30
CA ARG A 391 -32.48 23.06 26.74
C ARG A 391 -31.43 24.08 27.18
N ALA A 392 -30.19 23.95 26.71
CA ALA A 392 -29.10 24.89 26.98
C ALA A 392 -29.40 26.29 26.44
N ALA A 393 -29.90 26.39 25.20
CA ALA A 393 -30.28 27.66 24.57
C ALA A 393 -31.39 28.39 25.35
N ASN A 394 -32.41 27.66 25.83
CA ASN A 394 -33.47 28.22 26.66
C ASN A 394 -32.95 28.74 28.01
N GLN A 395 -32.06 27.98 28.67
CA GLN A 395 -31.47 28.43 29.94
C GLN A 395 -30.50 29.61 29.75
N PHE A 396 -29.80 29.66 28.61
CA PHE A 396 -28.98 30.81 28.27
C PHE A 396 -29.84 32.06 28.04
N ALA A 397 -30.95 31.96 27.31
CA ALA A 397 -31.90 33.05 27.15
C ALA A 397 -32.51 33.51 28.49
N ASN A 398 -32.79 32.57 29.40
CA ASN A 398 -33.25 32.86 30.77
C ASN A 398 -32.17 33.63 31.56
N TYR A 399 -30.90 33.23 31.47
CA TYR A 399 -29.79 33.97 32.06
C TYR A 399 -29.67 35.39 31.49
N LEU A 400 -29.76 35.55 30.17
CA LEU A 400 -29.71 36.88 29.53
C LEU A 400 -30.85 37.79 29.98
N SER A 401 -32.02 37.22 30.30
CA SER A 401 -33.19 37.97 30.74
C SER A 401 -33.20 38.28 32.24
N THR A 402 -32.66 37.38 33.07
CA THR A 402 -32.82 37.43 34.54
C THR A 402 -31.52 37.70 35.30
N GLY A 403 -30.36 37.43 34.70
CA GLY A 403 -29.05 37.51 35.35
C GLY A 403 -28.79 36.41 36.40
N HIS A 404 -29.64 35.39 36.52
CA HIS A 404 -29.48 34.34 37.52
C HIS A 404 -28.33 33.38 37.19
N GLU A 405 -27.32 33.33 38.06
CA GLU A 405 -26.14 32.44 37.93
C GLU A 405 -26.49 30.94 37.88
N SER A 406 -27.60 30.54 38.52
CA SER A 406 -28.08 29.15 38.45
C SER A 406 -28.49 28.75 37.03
N ALA A 407 -29.13 29.65 36.27
CA ALA A 407 -29.50 29.41 34.88
C ALA A 407 -28.25 29.33 33.99
N ALA A 408 -27.24 30.17 34.24
CA ALA A 408 -25.96 30.12 33.55
C ALA A 408 -25.23 28.78 33.76
N LYS A 409 -25.17 28.30 35.00
CA LYS A 409 -24.53 27.02 35.33
C LYS A 409 -25.22 25.85 34.62
N ILE A 410 -26.55 25.81 34.64
CA ILE A 410 -27.34 24.76 33.97
C ILE A 410 -27.17 24.84 32.45
N ALA A 411 -27.17 26.04 31.87
CA ALA A 411 -26.94 26.24 30.44
C ALA A 411 -25.57 25.70 30.02
N LYS A 412 -24.53 26.00 30.80
CA LYS A 412 -23.17 25.52 30.54
C LYS A 412 -23.10 23.99 30.56
N GLU A 413 -23.63 23.35 31.60
CA GLU A 413 -23.62 21.89 31.73
C GLU A 413 -24.30 21.21 30.53
N PHE A 414 -25.48 21.70 30.12
CA PHE A 414 -26.18 21.15 28.94
C PHE A 414 -25.48 21.42 27.61
N TYR A 415 -24.81 22.56 27.44
CA TYR A 415 -23.99 22.80 26.24
C TYR A 415 -22.80 21.85 26.17
N GLU A 416 -22.08 21.66 27.27
CA GLU A 416 -20.93 20.75 27.33
C GLU A 416 -21.38 19.29 27.08
N GLU A 417 -22.49 18.85 27.68
CA GLU A 417 -23.06 17.51 27.45
C GLU A 417 -23.52 17.34 25.99
N SER A 418 -24.17 18.36 25.43
CA SER A 418 -24.60 18.36 24.03
C SER A 418 -23.40 18.28 23.08
N LEU A 419 -22.40 19.16 23.24
CA LEU A 419 -21.20 19.19 22.41
C LEU A 419 -20.43 17.87 22.48
N HIS A 420 -20.27 17.30 23.68
CA HIS A 420 -19.61 16.01 23.86
C HIS A 420 -20.36 14.89 23.13
N GLY A 421 -21.68 14.81 23.31
CA GLY A 421 -22.50 13.84 22.61
C GLY A 421 -22.45 14.02 21.09
N MET A 422 -22.56 15.26 20.59
CA MET A 422 -22.51 15.55 19.16
C MET A 422 -21.16 15.18 18.54
N ALA A 423 -20.04 15.51 19.21
CA ALA A 423 -18.70 15.13 18.78
C ALA A 423 -18.56 13.60 18.71
N GLN A 424 -18.99 12.88 19.75
CA GLN A 424 -19.01 11.42 19.77
C GLN A 424 -19.86 10.85 18.62
N HIS A 425 -21.05 11.41 18.37
CA HIS A 425 -21.90 11.02 17.26
C HIS A 425 -21.23 11.23 15.91
N PHE A 426 -20.49 12.32 15.71
CA PHE A 426 -19.75 12.55 14.47
C PHE A 426 -18.57 11.59 14.30
N THR A 427 -17.85 11.25 15.37
CA THR A 427 -16.81 10.21 15.33
C THR A 427 -17.41 8.83 14.98
N GLU A 428 -18.57 8.50 15.53
CA GLU A 428 -19.27 7.24 15.22
C GLU A 428 -19.86 7.23 13.80
N THR A 429 -20.51 8.31 13.36
CA THR A 429 -21.11 8.42 12.01
C THR A 429 -20.09 8.64 10.89
N THR A 430 -18.89 9.14 11.18
CA THR A 430 -17.77 9.12 10.21
C THR A 430 -17.37 7.72 9.77
N THR A 431 -17.90 6.68 10.41
CA THR A 431 -17.70 5.28 10.05
C THR A 431 -18.89 4.64 9.31
N GLU A 432 -19.86 5.42 8.82
CA GLU A 432 -21.00 4.85 8.08
C GLU A 432 -20.54 4.24 6.74
N PHE A 433 -20.51 2.90 6.71
CA PHE A 433 -20.22 2.11 5.53
C PHE A 433 -21.42 2.09 4.55
N ASP A 434 -21.16 2.19 3.24
CA ASP A 434 -22.18 1.91 2.22
C ASP A 434 -22.39 0.39 2.11
N MET A 435 -23.19 -0.14 3.03
CA MET A 435 -23.47 -1.57 3.15
C MET A 435 -24.06 -2.16 1.86
N PHE A 436 -24.82 -1.38 1.09
CA PHE A 436 -25.41 -1.86 -0.16
C PHE A 436 -24.32 -2.13 -1.21
N ALA A 437 -23.42 -1.16 -1.42
CA ALA A 437 -22.28 -1.32 -2.33
C ALA A 437 -21.37 -2.48 -1.89
N ILE A 438 -21.07 -2.56 -0.58
CA ILE A 438 -20.27 -3.63 0.02
C ILE A 438 -20.89 -5.02 -0.24
N ILE A 439 -22.19 -5.18 0.04
CA ILE A 439 -22.87 -6.47 -0.10
C ILE A 439 -22.90 -6.92 -1.57
N ILE A 440 -23.28 -6.03 -2.51
CA ILE A 440 -23.31 -6.36 -3.94
C ILE A 440 -21.92 -6.72 -4.45
N ALA A 441 -20.90 -5.93 -4.08
CA ALA A 441 -19.53 -6.20 -4.45
C ALA A 441 -19.07 -7.58 -3.93
N THR A 442 -19.36 -7.88 -2.67
CA THR A 442 -18.98 -9.16 -2.03
C THR A 442 -19.69 -10.34 -2.68
N VAL A 443 -20.98 -10.23 -2.99
CA VAL A 443 -21.74 -11.26 -3.72
C VAL A 443 -21.16 -11.48 -5.12
N CYS A 444 -20.84 -10.40 -5.84
CA CYS A 444 -20.22 -10.52 -7.16
C CYS A 444 -18.85 -11.22 -7.09
N LEU A 445 -17.99 -10.82 -6.14
CA LEU A 445 -16.69 -11.45 -5.92
C LEU A 445 -16.83 -12.94 -5.57
N TYR A 446 -17.81 -13.31 -4.75
CA TYR A 446 -18.11 -14.70 -4.41
C TYR A 446 -18.52 -15.51 -5.65
N LEU A 447 -19.42 -14.97 -6.49
CA LEU A 447 -19.82 -15.60 -7.75
C LEU A 447 -18.62 -15.74 -8.72
N ILE A 448 -17.77 -14.73 -8.82
CA ILE A 448 -16.54 -14.79 -9.63
C ILE A 448 -15.60 -15.90 -9.12
N THR A 449 -15.46 -16.04 -7.80
CA THR A 449 -14.63 -17.10 -7.20
C THR A 449 -15.16 -18.49 -7.53
N ILE A 450 -16.47 -18.70 -7.46
CA ILE A 450 -17.11 -19.97 -7.89
C ILE A 450 -16.85 -20.21 -9.39
N SER A 451 -16.98 -19.17 -10.22
CA SER A 451 -16.69 -19.24 -11.65
C SER A 451 -15.25 -19.68 -11.93
N LEU A 452 -14.29 -19.06 -11.25
CA LEU A 452 -12.87 -19.40 -11.35
C LEU A 452 -12.58 -20.80 -10.83
N LEU A 453 -13.24 -21.25 -9.76
CA LEU A 453 -13.12 -22.61 -9.26
C LEU A 453 -13.61 -23.62 -10.31
N CYS A 454 -14.77 -23.38 -10.91
CA CYS A 454 -15.31 -24.21 -11.98
C CYS A 454 -14.37 -24.25 -13.20
N ILE A 455 -13.83 -23.11 -13.63
CA ILE A 455 -12.87 -23.05 -14.76
C ILE A 455 -11.56 -23.76 -14.40
N ALA A 456 -11.04 -23.57 -13.19
CA ALA A 456 -9.82 -24.25 -12.75
C ALA A 456 -10.02 -25.77 -12.76
N LEU A 457 -11.13 -26.28 -12.20
CA LEU A 457 -11.48 -27.70 -12.25
C LEU A 457 -11.67 -28.22 -13.68
N TYR A 458 -12.32 -27.44 -14.55
CA TYR A 458 -12.44 -27.75 -15.98
C TYR A 458 -11.07 -27.81 -16.66
N SER A 459 -10.12 -26.95 -16.28
CA SER A 459 -8.78 -26.95 -16.86
C SER A 459 -7.91 -28.14 -16.43
N LEU A 460 -8.24 -28.77 -15.30
CA LEU A 460 -7.56 -29.96 -14.79
C LEU A 460 -8.06 -31.26 -15.44
N GLN A 461 -9.06 -31.20 -16.33
CA GLN A 461 -9.50 -32.36 -17.09
C GLN A 461 -8.41 -32.81 -18.06
N ARG A 462 -8.35 -34.13 -18.31
CA ARG A 462 -7.46 -34.68 -19.33
C ARG A 462 -8.02 -34.34 -20.71
N ASP A 463 -7.13 -33.94 -21.62
CA ASP A 463 -7.47 -33.75 -23.03
C ASP A 463 -7.98 -35.08 -23.59
N GLN A 464 -9.29 -35.24 -23.67
CA GLN A 464 -9.90 -36.36 -24.37
C GLN A 464 -9.59 -36.17 -25.87
N LYS A 465 -8.70 -37.00 -26.43
CA LYS A 465 -8.65 -37.26 -27.87
C LYS A 465 -9.93 -38.00 -28.25
N THR A 466 -11.05 -37.32 -28.26
CA THR A 466 -12.31 -37.91 -28.69
C THR A 466 -12.48 -37.69 -30.19
N ASN A 467 -12.17 -38.74 -30.96
CA ASN A 467 -12.82 -39.01 -32.24
C ASN A 467 -14.30 -39.33 -31.98
N ILE A 468 -15.06 -38.39 -31.42
CA ILE A 468 -16.51 -38.50 -31.28
C ILE A 468 -17.09 -37.57 -32.33
N ILE A 469 -17.74 -38.17 -33.33
CA ILE A 469 -18.63 -37.49 -34.27
C ILE A 469 -19.62 -36.68 -33.41
N PRO A 470 -19.59 -35.34 -33.46
CA PRO A 470 -20.51 -34.56 -32.66
C PRO A 470 -21.89 -34.68 -33.31
N HIS A 471 -22.83 -35.35 -32.64
CA HIS A 471 -24.25 -35.08 -32.86
C HIS A 471 -24.51 -33.64 -32.42
N HIS A 472 -24.26 -32.68 -33.31
CA HIS A 472 -24.58 -31.28 -33.12
C HIS A 472 -26.09 -31.10 -33.28
N HIS A 473 -26.82 -31.11 -32.17
CA HIS A 473 -27.97 -30.22 -32.10
C HIS A 473 -27.44 -28.78 -32.15
N HIS A 474 -27.48 -28.17 -33.34
CA HIS A 474 -27.23 -26.74 -33.52
C HIS A 474 -28.29 -25.93 -32.76
N ARG A 475 -28.07 -25.68 -31.46
CA ARG A 475 -28.70 -24.53 -30.80
C ARG A 475 -28.21 -23.28 -31.54
N SER A 476 -29.13 -22.56 -32.16
CA SER A 476 -28.80 -21.32 -32.88
C SER A 476 -28.16 -20.31 -31.93
N ASN A 477 -27.12 -19.59 -32.38
CA ASN A 477 -26.49 -18.53 -31.59
C ASN A 477 -27.52 -17.48 -31.13
N ALA A 478 -28.58 -17.25 -31.92
CA ALA A 478 -29.71 -16.39 -31.56
C ALA A 478 -30.41 -16.84 -30.26
N SER A 479 -30.71 -18.14 -30.09
CA SER A 479 -31.36 -18.64 -28.86
C SER A 479 -30.51 -18.38 -27.60
N THR A 480 -29.19 -18.43 -27.74
CA THR A 480 -28.26 -18.21 -26.62
C THR A 480 -28.14 -16.72 -26.28
N MET A 481 -28.19 -15.85 -27.28
CA MET A 481 -28.22 -14.39 -27.08
C MET A 481 -29.53 -13.94 -26.44
N VAL A 482 -30.66 -14.52 -26.86
CA VAL A 482 -31.97 -14.26 -26.23
C VAL A 482 -31.96 -14.71 -24.77
N ALA A 483 -31.45 -15.91 -24.47
CA ALA A 483 -31.32 -16.38 -23.09
C ALA A 483 -30.43 -15.45 -22.25
N PHE A 484 -29.32 -14.97 -22.81
CA PHE A 484 -28.44 -14.02 -22.13
C PHE A 484 -29.15 -12.70 -21.83
N ALA A 485 -29.86 -12.13 -22.82
CA ALA A 485 -30.61 -10.89 -22.66
C ALA A 485 -31.74 -11.01 -21.62
N VAL A 486 -32.44 -12.15 -21.59
CA VAL A 486 -33.50 -12.41 -20.60
C VAL A 486 -32.92 -12.46 -19.18
N ILE A 487 -31.84 -13.23 -18.96
CA ILE A 487 -31.21 -13.32 -17.64
C ILE A 487 -30.62 -11.97 -17.21
N TYR A 488 -29.99 -11.23 -18.13
CA TYR A 488 -29.52 -9.87 -17.88
C TYR A 488 -30.65 -8.93 -17.43
N THR A 489 -31.80 -9.01 -18.10
CA THR A 489 -32.97 -8.19 -17.77
C THR A 489 -33.54 -8.56 -16.40
N ILE A 490 -33.60 -9.86 -16.07
CA ILE A 490 -34.02 -10.34 -14.75
C ILE A 490 -33.08 -9.84 -13.66
N ILE A 491 -31.76 -10.01 -13.82
CA ILE A 491 -30.77 -9.55 -12.83
C ILE A 491 -30.84 -8.04 -12.65
N SER A 492 -30.91 -7.28 -13.75
CA SER A 492 -31.03 -5.82 -13.70
C SER A 492 -32.31 -5.39 -12.99
N SER A 493 -33.45 -6.03 -13.29
CA SER A 493 -34.73 -5.75 -12.63
C SER A 493 -34.67 -6.07 -11.15
N VAL A 494 -34.08 -7.21 -10.75
CA VAL A 494 -33.93 -7.58 -9.34
C VAL A 494 -33.08 -6.54 -8.61
N MET A 495 -31.93 -6.15 -9.16
CA MET A 495 -31.06 -5.14 -8.56
C MET A 495 -31.77 -3.79 -8.39
N VAL A 496 -32.53 -3.34 -9.40
CA VAL A 496 -33.30 -2.09 -9.34
C VAL A 496 -34.37 -2.19 -8.24
N THR A 497 -35.13 -3.28 -8.22
CA THR A 497 -36.14 -3.50 -7.17
C THR A 497 -35.50 -3.56 -5.78
N THR A 498 -34.33 -4.18 -5.62
CA THR A 498 -33.60 -4.17 -4.33
C THR A 498 -33.19 -2.76 -3.91
N CYS A 499 -32.71 -1.91 -4.83
CA CYS A 499 -32.43 -0.50 -4.52
C CYS A 499 -33.66 0.22 -3.96
N PHE A 500 -34.85 0.00 -4.53
CA PHE A 500 -36.08 0.64 -4.04
C PHE A 500 -36.59 0.04 -2.73
N ILE A 501 -36.59 -1.29 -2.57
CA ILE A 501 -37.08 -1.96 -1.35
C ILE A 501 -36.21 -1.61 -0.14
N THR A 502 -34.89 -1.49 -0.34
CA THR A 502 -33.96 -1.25 0.78
C THR A 502 -33.86 0.22 1.20
N GLU A 503 -34.51 1.14 0.47
CA GLU A 503 -34.43 2.60 0.70
C GLU A 503 -33.01 3.09 0.99
N THR A 504 -32.03 2.51 0.28
CA THR A 504 -30.60 2.73 0.57
C THR A 504 -30.15 4.13 0.18
N LYS A 505 -29.30 4.74 1.02
CA LYS A 505 -28.61 6.01 0.72
C LYS A 505 -27.42 5.85 -0.25
N SER A 506 -27.18 4.63 -0.74
CA SER A 506 -26.05 4.31 -1.60
C SER A 506 -26.04 5.12 -2.90
N GLN A 507 -24.90 5.75 -3.21
CA GLN A 507 -24.72 6.41 -4.52
C GLN A 507 -24.77 5.42 -5.68
N PHE A 508 -24.50 4.14 -5.44
CA PHE A 508 -24.64 3.09 -6.46
C PHE A 508 -26.10 2.95 -6.94
N CYS A 509 -27.08 3.22 -6.07
CA CYS A 509 -28.51 3.27 -6.40
C CYS A 509 -29.01 4.67 -6.79
N SER A 510 -28.13 5.67 -6.94
CA SER A 510 -28.54 7.04 -7.30
C SER A 510 -28.91 7.21 -8.78
N PHE A 511 -28.54 6.23 -9.62
CA PHE A 511 -28.72 6.26 -11.08
C PHE A 511 -28.17 7.52 -11.78
N LYS A 512 -27.14 8.16 -11.19
CA LYS A 512 -26.32 9.17 -11.89
C LYS A 512 -25.56 8.53 -13.07
N PRO A 513 -25.19 9.26 -14.14
CA PRO A 513 -24.62 8.67 -15.36
C PRO A 513 -23.43 7.72 -15.13
N LEU A 514 -22.48 8.10 -14.27
CA LEU A 514 -21.31 7.27 -13.94
C LEU A 514 -21.71 5.98 -13.19
N TRP A 515 -22.62 6.10 -12.23
CA TRP A 515 -23.11 4.98 -11.43
C TRP A 515 -24.03 4.05 -12.24
N CYS A 516 -24.77 4.56 -13.23
CA CYS A 516 -25.51 3.75 -14.19
C CYS A 516 -24.59 2.83 -15.00
N VAL A 517 -23.42 3.32 -15.44
CA VAL A 517 -22.43 2.49 -16.14
C VAL A 517 -21.91 1.38 -15.22
N ALA A 518 -21.57 1.71 -13.97
CA ALA A 518 -21.13 0.73 -12.99
C ALA A 518 -22.22 -0.32 -12.68
N PHE A 519 -23.47 0.12 -12.55
CA PHE A 519 -24.63 -0.75 -12.30
C PHE A 519 -24.86 -1.73 -13.46
N MET A 520 -24.86 -1.25 -14.70
CA MET A 520 -25.00 -2.09 -15.90
C MET A 520 -23.81 -3.07 -16.05
N ALA A 521 -22.58 -2.60 -15.79
CA ALA A 521 -21.40 -3.45 -15.83
C ALA A 521 -21.47 -4.56 -14.77
N MET A 522 -21.98 -4.26 -13.57
CA MET A 522 -22.19 -5.24 -12.50
C MET A 522 -23.21 -6.30 -12.91
N ALA A 523 -24.38 -5.89 -13.43
CA ALA A 523 -25.41 -6.81 -13.91
C ALA A 523 -24.91 -7.70 -15.07
N MET A 524 -24.13 -7.11 -15.99
CA MET A 524 -23.48 -7.83 -17.09
C MET A 524 -22.50 -8.89 -16.55
N THR A 525 -21.71 -8.52 -15.55
CA THR A 525 -20.72 -9.42 -14.93
C THR A 525 -21.40 -10.61 -14.25
N ILE A 526 -22.45 -10.37 -13.45
CA ILE A 526 -23.21 -11.42 -12.78
C ILE A 526 -23.86 -12.36 -13.82
N THR A 527 -24.42 -11.80 -14.90
CA THR A 527 -25.01 -12.58 -15.99
C THR A 527 -23.97 -13.48 -16.66
N ALA A 528 -22.81 -12.94 -17.04
CA ALA A 528 -21.74 -13.70 -17.66
C ALA A 528 -21.20 -14.81 -16.74
N VAL A 529 -21.00 -14.50 -15.46
CA VAL A 529 -20.58 -15.48 -14.45
C VAL A 529 -21.57 -16.63 -14.31
N TYR A 530 -22.89 -16.35 -14.30
CA TYR A 530 -23.93 -17.38 -14.27
C TYR A 530 -23.80 -18.36 -15.44
N PHE A 531 -23.66 -17.85 -16.67
CA PHE A 531 -23.50 -18.72 -17.85
C PHE A 531 -22.18 -19.51 -17.84
N ILE A 532 -21.09 -18.91 -17.35
CA ILE A 532 -19.80 -19.61 -17.21
C ILE A 532 -19.93 -20.76 -16.21
N ILE A 533 -20.51 -20.52 -15.03
CA ILE A 533 -20.72 -21.54 -14.00
C ILE A 533 -21.57 -22.68 -14.55
N LYS A 534 -22.74 -22.35 -15.13
CA LYS A 534 -23.65 -23.33 -15.73
C LYS A 534 -22.93 -24.18 -16.78
N ASN A 535 -22.23 -23.54 -17.71
CA ASN A 535 -21.53 -24.25 -18.78
C ASN A 535 -20.37 -25.11 -18.26
N CYS A 536 -19.64 -24.66 -17.23
CA CYS A 536 -18.59 -25.47 -16.63
C CYS A 536 -19.17 -26.72 -15.96
N ILE A 537 -20.21 -26.58 -15.14
CA ILE A 537 -20.86 -27.70 -14.45
C ILE A 537 -21.36 -28.74 -15.47
N GLU A 538 -21.97 -28.32 -16.57
CA GLU A 538 -22.45 -29.23 -17.63
C GLU A 538 -21.31 -29.97 -18.37
N ASN A 539 -20.10 -29.40 -18.42
CA ASN A 539 -18.97 -29.94 -19.19
C ASN A 539 -17.90 -30.65 -18.34
N ILE A 540 -17.89 -30.48 -17.01
CA ILE A 540 -16.97 -31.20 -16.12
C ILE A 540 -17.40 -32.67 -16.00
N LYS A 541 -16.83 -33.53 -16.85
CA LYS A 541 -17.10 -34.99 -16.86
C LYS A 541 -16.05 -35.89 -16.20
N ASP A 542 -14.76 -35.54 -16.28
CA ASP A 542 -13.65 -36.36 -15.79
C ASP A 542 -12.71 -35.53 -14.88
N LEU A 543 -12.62 -35.89 -13.59
CA LEU A 543 -11.69 -35.32 -12.61
C LEU A 543 -10.71 -36.37 -12.05
N THR A 544 -10.44 -37.43 -12.82
CA THR A 544 -9.52 -38.51 -12.42
C THR A 544 -8.09 -38.02 -12.17
N SER A 545 -7.71 -36.86 -12.69
CA SER A 545 -6.43 -36.18 -12.38
C SER A 545 -6.28 -35.81 -10.89
N LEU A 546 -7.38 -35.60 -10.16
CA LEU A 546 -7.32 -35.34 -8.71
C LEU A 546 -7.02 -36.62 -7.91
N ARG A 547 -7.21 -37.82 -8.48
CA ARG A 547 -6.83 -39.08 -7.83
C ARG A 547 -5.32 -39.29 -7.77
N SER A 548 -4.54 -38.57 -8.58
CA SER A 548 -3.08 -38.60 -8.53
C SER A 548 -2.45 -37.67 -7.51
N LEU A 549 -3.25 -36.97 -6.70
CA LEU A 549 -2.73 -36.09 -5.65
C LEU A 549 -2.07 -36.89 -4.52
N ASN A 550 -0.89 -36.45 -4.12
CA ASN A 550 -0.12 -37.00 -3.02
C ASN A 550 -0.24 -36.10 -1.76
N ALA A 551 0.39 -36.51 -0.65
CA ALA A 551 0.34 -35.79 0.61
C ALA A 551 0.89 -34.34 0.55
N ILE A 552 1.87 -34.07 -0.32
CA ILE A 552 2.44 -32.72 -0.50
C ILE A 552 1.45 -31.82 -1.25
N ASP A 553 0.72 -32.36 -2.23
CA ASP A 553 -0.30 -31.58 -2.94
C ASP A 553 -1.44 -31.19 -2.02
N TYR A 554 -1.90 -32.12 -1.16
CA TYR A 554 -2.89 -31.81 -0.14
C TYR A 554 -2.37 -30.76 0.85
N LEU A 555 -1.10 -30.83 1.25
CA LEU A 555 -0.47 -29.81 2.10
C LEU A 555 -0.49 -28.43 1.42
N LEU A 556 -0.14 -28.34 0.14
CA LEU A 556 -0.15 -27.08 -0.61
C LEU A 556 -1.57 -26.52 -0.77
N ILE A 557 -2.54 -27.36 -1.12
CA ILE A 557 -3.95 -26.95 -1.29
C ILE A 557 -4.53 -26.50 0.05
N ILE A 558 -4.45 -27.35 1.09
CA ILE A 558 -5.00 -27.06 2.42
C ILE A 558 -4.28 -25.86 3.04
N GLY A 559 -2.95 -25.75 2.92
CA GLY A 559 -2.20 -24.61 3.44
C GLY A 559 -2.60 -23.29 2.78
N THR A 560 -2.84 -23.29 1.46
CA THR A 560 -3.31 -22.11 0.73
C THR A 560 -4.73 -21.72 1.15
N LEU A 561 -5.62 -22.70 1.36
CA LEU A 561 -6.95 -22.44 1.87
C LEU A 561 -6.88 -21.89 3.31
N PHE A 562 -6.16 -22.58 4.20
CA PHE A 562 -6.02 -22.23 5.62
C PHE A 562 -5.48 -20.81 5.83
N HIS A 563 -4.51 -20.39 5.02
CA HIS A 563 -3.97 -19.03 5.08
C HIS A 563 -5.06 -17.95 4.98
N ALA A 564 -5.99 -18.06 4.03
CA ALA A 564 -7.08 -17.09 3.88
C ALA A 564 -8.02 -17.04 5.11
N TRP A 565 -8.24 -18.18 5.77
CA TRP A 565 -9.05 -18.26 6.98
C TRP A 565 -8.31 -17.83 8.25
N SER A 566 -6.98 -17.84 8.25
CA SER A 566 -6.19 -17.40 9.41
C SER A 566 -6.48 -15.94 9.79
N PHE A 567 -6.91 -15.11 8.83
CA PHE A 567 -7.25 -13.69 9.02
C PHE A 567 -8.46 -13.41 9.93
N PHE A 568 -9.18 -14.44 10.41
CA PHE A 568 -10.15 -14.25 11.49
C PHE A 568 -9.49 -13.78 12.80
N GLY A 569 -8.19 -14.04 13.00
CA GLY A 569 -7.42 -13.44 14.09
C GLY A 569 -6.67 -12.20 13.61
N THR A 570 -6.85 -11.07 14.28
CA THR A 570 -6.12 -9.82 13.97
C THR A 570 -4.60 -10.00 14.04
N SER A 571 -4.13 -10.79 15.01
CA SER A 571 -2.71 -11.13 15.15
C SER A 571 -2.14 -11.89 13.95
N PHE A 572 -2.93 -12.70 13.25
CA PHE A 572 -2.49 -13.38 12.02
C PHE A 572 -2.44 -12.45 10.81
N ILE A 573 -3.13 -11.30 10.85
CA ILE A 573 -2.99 -10.26 9.83
C ILE A 573 -1.71 -9.45 10.07
N GLU A 574 -1.45 -9.05 11.32
CA GLU A 574 -0.24 -8.33 11.71
C GLU A 574 1.02 -9.19 11.48
N GLU A 575 0.97 -10.45 11.90
CA GLU A 575 2.09 -11.40 11.86
C GLU A 575 1.93 -12.42 10.71
N GLU A 576 1.36 -12.03 9.58
CA GLU A 576 1.07 -12.92 8.43
C GLU A 576 2.31 -13.71 7.97
N HIS A 577 3.48 -13.10 8.04
CA HIS A 577 4.76 -13.72 7.71
C HIS A 577 5.02 -15.00 8.52
N MET A 578 4.58 -15.08 9.78
CA MET A 578 4.74 -16.27 10.62
C MET A 578 3.94 -17.45 10.07
N THR A 579 2.74 -17.20 9.52
CA THR A 579 1.93 -18.23 8.87
C THR A 579 2.68 -18.80 7.66
N TRP A 580 3.25 -17.94 6.81
CA TRP A 580 4.03 -18.38 5.66
C TRP A 580 5.31 -19.11 6.06
N TYR A 581 6.01 -18.65 7.09
CA TYR A 581 7.20 -19.34 7.62
C TYR A 581 6.85 -20.73 8.16
N PHE A 582 5.73 -20.87 8.86
CA PHE A 582 5.25 -22.16 9.36
C PHE A 582 4.91 -23.12 8.21
N LEU A 583 4.12 -22.66 7.24
CA LEU A 583 3.72 -23.45 6.06
C LEU A 583 4.94 -23.87 5.24
N TRP A 584 5.87 -22.95 4.99
CA TRP A 584 7.09 -23.22 4.24
C TRP A 584 7.99 -24.23 4.95
N ASN A 585 8.28 -24.03 6.25
CA ASN A 585 9.12 -24.98 7.01
C ASN A 585 8.50 -26.38 7.05
N THR A 586 7.17 -26.47 7.16
CA THR A 586 6.45 -27.75 7.10
C THR A 586 6.62 -28.41 5.73
N LEU A 587 6.48 -27.66 4.63
CA LEU A 587 6.72 -28.17 3.28
C LEU A 587 8.16 -28.66 3.10
N MET A 588 9.15 -27.85 3.50
CA MET A 588 10.57 -28.19 3.40
C MET A 588 10.87 -29.50 4.15
N LEU A 589 10.34 -29.67 5.36
CA LEU A 589 10.51 -30.87 6.17
C LEU A 589 9.88 -32.10 5.52
N VAL A 590 8.64 -32.01 5.05
CA VAL A 590 7.93 -33.13 4.43
C VAL A 590 8.62 -33.58 3.14
N VAL A 591 9.06 -32.63 2.29
CA VAL A 591 9.80 -32.94 1.05
C VAL A 591 11.15 -33.58 1.36
N LEU A 592 11.88 -33.08 2.37
CA LEU A 592 13.16 -33.66 2.80
C LEU A 592 12.99 -35.10 3.28
N LEU A 593 12.02 -35.35 4.17
CA LEU A 593 11.76 -36.69 4.70
C LEU A 593 11.37 -37.68 3.59
N LYS A 594 10.53 -37.25 2.64
CA LYS A 594 10.15 -38.06 1.47
C LYS A 594 11.36 -38.36 0.58
N THR A 595 12.21 -37.37 0.31
CA THR A 595 13.41 -37.53 -0.52
C THR A 595 14.41 -38.49 0.12
N ILE A 596 14.66 -38.35 1.43
CA ILE A 596 15.52 -39.28 2.20
C ILE A 596 14.95 -40.69 2.15
N ALA A 597 13.65 -40.87 2.37
CA ALA A 597 13.02 -42.18 2.32
C ALA A 597 13.22 -42.88 0.96
N VAL A 598 13.07 -42.15 -0.15
CA VAL A 598 13.31 -42.68 -1.51
C VAL A 598 14.78 -43.12 -1.69
N ILE A 599 15.74 -42.33 -1.19
CA ILE A 599 17.17 -42.65 -1.27
C ILE A 599 17.50 -43.87 -0.42
N VAL A 600 16.98 -43.96 0.81
CA VAL A 600 17.18 -45.11 1.70
C VAL A 600 16.63 -46.39 1.07
N ILE A 601 15.44 -46.33 0.46
CA ILE A 601 14.85 -47.46 -0.27
C ILE A 601 15.75 -47.87 -1.46
N TYR A 602 16.27 -46.91 -2.22
CA TYR A 602 17.18 -47.19 -3.33
C TYR A 602 18.48 -47.84 -2.88
N VAL A 603 19.16 -47.28 -1.86
CA VAL A 603 20.41 -47.83 -1.33
C VAL A 603 20.18 -49.22 -0.74
N GLY A 604 19.08 -49.41 0.00
CA GLY A 604 18.69 -50.71 0.55
C GLY A 604 18.45 -51.76 -0.52
N LYS A 605 17.69 -51.43 -1.58
CA LYS A 605 17.46 -52.33 -2.72
C LYS A 605 18.72 -52.59 -3.55
N LYS A 606 19.62 -51.60 -3.67
CA LYS A 606 20.91 -51.75 -4.35
C LYS A 606 21.86 -52.68 -3.58
N TRP A 607 21.87 -52.60 -2.25
CA TRP A 607 22.70 -53.44 -1.40
C TRP A 607 22.16 -54.87 -1.30
N SER A 608 20.84 -55.06 -1.14
CA SER A 608 20.26 -56.40 -0.97
C SER A 608 20.33 -57.29 -2.22
N GLY A 609 20.75 -56.76 -3.37
CA GLY A 609 20.88 -57.53 -4.62
C GLY A 609 19.54 -58.04 -5.18
N SER A 610 18.40 -57.64 -4.59
CA SER A 610 17.09 -58.18 -4.93
C SER A 610 16.68 -57.78 -6.35
N THR A 611 16.67 -58.77 -7.25
CA THR A 611 16.20 -58.65 -8.64
C THR A 611 14.70 -58.83 -8.73
N GLU A 612 13.91 -57.93 -8.14
CA GLU A 612 12.51 -57.81 -8.56
C GLU A 612 12.48 -57.08 -9.91
N VAL A 613 12.27 -57.86 -10.97
CA VAL A 613 12.29 -57.48 -12.39
C VAL A 613 11.29 -56.34 -12.72
N GLN A 614 10.32 -56.04 -11.86
CA GLN A 614 9.28 -55.03 -12.13
C GLN A 614 9.60 -53.60 -11.64
N ASP A 615 10.34 -53.43 -10.54
CA ASP A 615 10.54 -52.09 -9.90
C ASP A 615 11.94 -51.49 -10.12
N LYS A 616 12.94 -52.32 -10.44
CA LYS A 616 14.34 -51.92 -10.56
C LYS A 616 14.61 -50.83 -11.63
N PRO A 617 14.08 -50.91 -12.87
CA PRO A 617 14.36 -49.91 -13.89
C PRO A 617 13.72 -48.54 -13.59
N ASP A 618 12.55 -48.51 -12.94
CA ASP A 618 11.88 -47.26 -12.56
C ASP A 618 12.64 -46.54 -11.43
N LEU A 619 13.13 -47.30 -10.44
CA LEU A 619 13.91 -46.74 -9.33
C LEU A 619 15.30 -46.26 -9.78
N GLU A 620 15.95 -46.97 -10.71
CA GLU A 620 17.18 -46.52 -11.35
C GLU A 620 16.96 -45.26 -12.19
N TYR A 621 15.86 -45.15 -12.95
CA TYR A 621 15.50 -43.94 -13.68
C TYR A 621 15.28 -42.75 -12.75
N ARG A 622 14.55 -42.94 -11.64
CA ARG A 622 14.32 -41.89 -10.62
C ARG A 622 15.62 -41.40 -9.98
N MET A 623 16.53 -42.31 -9.67
CA MET A 623 17.84 -41.96 -9.11
C MET A 623 18.81 -41.39 -10.15
N CYS A 624 18.69 -41.77 -11.42
CA CYS A 624 19.48 -41.20 -12.52
C CYS A 624 19.01 -39.78 -12.87
N ALA A 625 17.71 -39.48 -12.73
CA ALA A 625 17.14 -38.18 -13.03
C ALA A 625 17.52 -37.10 -11.99
N VAL A 626 17.67 -37.49 -10.71
CA VAL A 626 17.84 -36.52 -9.61
C VAL A 626 19.18 -36.66 -8.88
N GLY A 627 19.76 -37.86 -8.83
CA GLY A 627 21.04 -38.13 -8.17
C GLY A 627 21.00 -38.03 -6.64
N ILE A 628 21.98 -38.64 -5.97
CA ILE A 628 22.12 -38.58 -4.50
C ILE A 628 22.47 -37.16 -4.01
N ILE A 629 23.01 -36.31 -4.91
CA ILE A 629 23.46 -34.94 -4.64
C ILE A 629 22.30 -33.99 -4.28
N ILE A 630 21.05 -34.39 -4.52
CA ILE A 630 19.88 -33.56 -4.23
C ILE A 630 19.70 -33.25 -2.74
N VAL A 631 20.08 -34.17 -1.84
CA VAL A 631 19.96 -34.00 -0.39
C VAL A 631 20.86 -32.87 0.12
N PRO A 632 22.17 -32.85 -0.15
CA PRO A 632 23.02 -31.73 0.26
C PRO A 632 22.58 -30.40 -0.37
N GLN A 633 22.07 -30.38 -1.62
CA GLN A 633 21.50 -29.16 -2.21
C GLN A 633 20.29 -28.66 -1.42
N TRP A 634 19.44 -29.57 -0.93
CA TRP A 634 18.30 -29.24 -0.08
C TRP A 634 18.68 -28.75 1.31
N ILE A 635 19.70 -29.35 1.93
CA ILE A 635 20.21 -28.89 3.23
C ILE A 635 20.78 -27.47 3.09
N MET A 636 21.51 -27.19 2.00
CA MET A 636 21.97 -25.83 1.68
C MET A 636 20.82 -24.86 1.44
N LEU A 637 19.74 -25.31 0.80
CA LEU A 637 18.54 -24.50 0.62
C LEU A 637 17.88 -24.15 1.97
N ILE A 638 17.76 -25.11 2.90
CA ILE A 638 17.23 -24.84 4.25
C ILE A 638 18.13 -23.86 5.01
N ALA A 639 19.46 -24.01 4.90
CA ALA A 639 20.41 -23.07 5.49
C ALA A 639 20.27 -21.66 4.91
N LEU A 640 20.08 -21.55 3.58
CA LEU A 640 19.80 -20.28 2.92
C LEU A 640 18.51 -19.64 3.45
N HIS A 641 17.40 -20.38 3.56
CA HIS A 641 16.15 -19.85 4.10
C HIS A 641 16.27 -19.42 5.57
N ARG A 642 17.10 -20.11 6.36
CA ARG A 642 17.40 -19.68 7.73
C ARG A 642 18.14 -18.34 7.77
N TYR A 643 19.11 -18.13 6.88
CA TYR A 643 19.80 -16.86 6.73
C TYR A 643 18.86 -15.76 6.21
N LEU A 644 18.07 -16.03 5.17
CA LEU A 644 17.14 -15.05 4.60
C LEU A 644 16.10 -14.56 5.61
N ARG A 645 15.67 -15.44 6.53
CA ARG A 645 14.75 -15.06 7.61
C ARG A 645 15.34 -14.03 8.57
N THR A 646 16.65 -14.00 8.76
CA THR A 646 17.30 -13.03 9.66
C THR A 646 17.64 -11.73 8.94
N MET A 647 17.37 -11.60 7.63
CA MET A 647 17.72 -10.43 6.85
C MET A 647 16.99 -9.17 7.30
N ASN A 648 15.67 -9.25 7.45
CA ASN A 648 14.84 -8.13 7.92
C ASN A 648 13.85 -8.67 8.96
N GLN A 649 13.67 -7.97 10.08
CA GLN A 649 12.52 -8.21 10.95
C GLN A 649 11.23 -7.78 10.26
N THR A 650 10.16 -8.54 10.50
CA THR A 650 8.82 -8.26 9.99
C THR A 650 7.80 -8.39 11.11
N GLY A 651 6.69 -7.64 11.02
CA GLY A 651 5.68 -7.58 12.07
C GLY A 651 6.03 -6.60 13.19
N ASP A 652 5.26 -6.62 14.27
CA ASP A 652 5.40 -5.67 15.38
C ASP A 652 6.15 -6.29 16.57
N ARG A 653 6.03 -7.60 16.79
CA ARG A 653 6.49 -8.25 18.04
C ARG A 653 8.01 -8.20 18.26
N TRP A 654 8.79 -8.12 17.19
CA TRP A 654 10.26 -8.22 17.25
C TRP A 654 10.99 -7.13 16.47
N LEU A 655 10.26 -6.12 15.99
CA LEU A 655 10.81 -5.05 15.15
C LEU A 655 11.89 -4.23 15.86
N PHE A 656 11.86 -4.16 17.19
CA PHE A 656 12.83 -3.42 17.99
C PHE A 656 14.20 -4.13 18.17
N LEU A 657 14.30 -5.41 17.77
CA LEU A 657 15.54 -6.17 17.87
C LEU A 657 16.37 -5.99 16.59
N PRO A 658 17.69 -5.81 16.70
CA PRO A 658 18.54 -5.65 15.54
C PRO A 658 18.53 -6.93 14.68
N ASP A 659 18.50 -6.75 13.36
CA ASP A 659 18.62 -7.83 12.39
C ASP A 659 19.93 -7.81 11.59
N THR A 660 20.02 -8.69 10.59
CA THR A 660 21.22 -8.77 9.73
C THR A 660 21.33 -7.52 8.85
N ALA A 661 20.23 -6.92 8.41
CA ALA A 661 20.27 -5.68 7.65
C ALA A 661 20.77 -4.52 8.52
N ASP A 662 20.31 -4.38 9.77
CA ASP A 662 20.82 -3.38 10.71
C ASP A 662 22.32 -3.52 10.93
N TRP A 663 22.76 -4.76 11.16
CA TRP A 663 24.18 -5.07 11.30
C TRP A 663 24.97 -4.72 10.04
N LEU A 664 24.48 -5.05 8.85
CA LEU A 664 25.14 -4.73 7.58
C LEU A 664 25.16 -3.22 7.29
N ASN A 665 24.10 -2.49 7.65
CA ASN A 665 23.99 -1.06 7.40
C ASN A 665 24.79 -0.22 8.42
N ALA A 666 25.27 -0.81 9.52
CA ALA A 666 26.15 -0.13 10.46
C ALA A 666 27.44 0.36 9.77
N PRO A 667 27.91 1.60 10.03
CA PRO A 667 29.08 2.18 9.34
C PRO A 667 30.35 1.32 9.43
N GLU A 668 30.54 0.64 10.56
CA GLU A 668 31.65 -0.27 10.84
C GLU A 668 31.67 -1.49 9.92
N ASN A 669 30.50 -1.92 9.43
CA ASN A 669 30.31 -3.11 8.61
C ASN A 669 30.09 -2.78 7.13
N SER A 670 30.32 -1.54 6.71
CA SER A 670 30.17 -1.07 5.33
C SER A 670 30.88 -1.97 4.29
N PHE A 671 32.07 -2.49 4.61
CA PHE A 671 32.76 -3.47 3.77
C PHE A 671 31.94 -4.74 3.48
N TYR A 672 31.26 -5.28 4.50
CA TYR A 672 30.43 -6.47 4.34
C TYR A 672 29.17 -6.18 3.53
N LEU A 673 28.56 -5.01 3.68
CA LEU A 673 27.43 -4.57 2.87
C LEU A 673 27.80 -4.44 1.40
N GLU A 674 28.96 -3.87 1.10
CA GLU A 674 29.48 -3.77 -0.26
C GLU A 674 29.72 -5.15 -0.87
N LEU A 675 30.39 -6.04 -0.13
CA LEU A 675 30.62 -7.41 -0.55
C LEU A 675 29.29 -8.14 -0.80
N HIS A 676 28.30 -7.94 0.07
CA HIS A 676 26.98 -8.54 -0.07
C HIS A 676 26.27 -8.07 -1.35
N CYS A 677 26.28 -6.76 -1.61
CA CYS A 677 25.71 -6.17 -2.81
C CYS A 677 26.42 -6.66 -4.07
N ILE A 678 27.76 -6.74 -4.07
CA ILE A 678 28.56 -7.20 -5.22
C ILE A 678 28.28 -8.68 -5.49
N ILE A 679 28.33 -9.53 -4.47
CA ILE A 679 28.06 -10.97 -4.60
C ILE A 679 26.64 -11.19 -5.13
N GLY A 680 25.63 -10.55 -4.55
CA GLY A 680 24.25 -10.68 -5.01
C GLY A 680 24.06 -10.23 -6.46
N THR A 681 24.62 -9.09 -6.84
CA THR A 681 24.55 -8.59 -8.23
C THR A 681 25.28 -9.54 -9.20
N PHE A 682 26.45 -10.04 -8.82
CA PHE A 682 27.25 -10.95 -9.64
C PHE A 682 26.58 -12.32 -9.82
N LEU A 683 26.00 -12.89 -8.77
CA LEU A 683 25.24 -14.13 -8.85
C LEU A 683 24.03 -13.99 -9.78
N THR A 684 23.30 -12.86 -9.69
CA THR A 684 22.22 -12.54 -10.64
C THR A 684 22.75 -12.48 -12.07
N PHE A 685 23.87 -11.80 -12.31
CA PHE A 685 24.49 -11.75 -13.63
C PHE A 685 24.83 -13.14 -14.17
N MET A 686 25.42 -14.01 -13.35
CA MET A 686 25.74 -15.39 -13.75
C MET A 686 24.47 -16.18 -14.13
N ILE A 687 23.38 -16.02 -13.37
CA ILE A 687 22.08 -16.62 -13.69
C ILE A 687 21.54 -16.08 -15.01
N CYS A 688 21.57 -14.75 -15.21
CA CYS A 688 21.14 -14.12 -16.46
C CYS A 688 21.90 -14.69 -17.67
N MET A 689 23.23 -14.83 -17.55
CA MET A 689 24.08 -15.42 -18.60
C MET A 689 23.73 -16.87 -18.89
N VAL A 690 23.45 -17.69 -17.86
CA VAL A 690 23.00 -19.09 -18.04
C VAL A 690 21.66 -19.15 -18.75
N ASN A 691 20.73 -18.24 -18.45
CA ASN A 691 19.40 -18.19 -19.07
C ASN A 691 19.45 -17.83 -20.56
N LEU A 692 20.51 -17.16 -21.04
CA LEU A 692 20.67 -16.81 -22.46
C LEU A 692 20.76 -18.04 -23.38
N LYS A 693 21.05 -19.24 -22.85
CA LYS A 693 21.03 -20.49 -23.64
C LYS A 693 19.66 -20.82 -24.25
N HIS A 694 18.60 -20.21 -23.72
CA HIS A 694 17.22 -20.36 -24.20
C HIS A 694 16.83 -19.34 -25.28
N MET A 695 17.71 -18.38 -25.58
CA MET A 695 17.56 -17.41 -26.68
C MET A 695 18.18 -17.94 -27.96
N ASN A 696 17.73 -17.45 -29.11
CA ASN A 696 18.18 -17.93 -30.43
C ASN A 696 19.36 -17.11 -31.00
N ASN A 697 19.75 -17.41 -32.25
CA ASN A 697 20.66 -16.84 -33.27
C ASN A 697 21.53 -15.58 -33.00
N ILE A 698 21.26 -14.76 -31.99
CA ILE A 698 22.03 -13.58 -31.61
C ILE A 698 22.46 -13.62 -30.13
N MET A 699 22.73 -14.82 -29.60
CA MET A 699 23.20 -15.03 -28.22
C MET A 699 24.40 -14.15 -27.85
N GLN A 700 25.32 -13.88 -28.79
CA GLN A 700 26.48 -13.00 -28.57
C GLN A 700 26.06 -11.55 -28.28
N MET A 701 25.06 -11.03 -28.98
CA MET A 701 24.55 -9.68 -28.77
C MET A 701 23.76 -9.58 -27.46
N HIS A 702 22.90 -10.57 -27.17
CA HIS A 702 22.21 -10.63 -25.88
C HIS A 702 23.19 -10.75 -24.70
N SER A 703 24.30 -11.48 -24.88
CA SER A 703 25.39 -11.55 -23.90
C SER A 703 26.04 -10.18 -23.72
N ALA A 704 26.40 -9.51 -24.81
CA ALA A 704 27.01 -8.18 -24.75
C ALA A 704 26.08 -7.16 -24.06
N LEU A 705 24.80 -7.13 -24.44
CA LEU A 705 23.81 -6.23 -23.83
C LEU A 705 23.58 -6.54 -22.34
N THR A 706 23.55 -7.82 -21.95
CA THR A 706 23.46 -8.23 -20.53
C THR A 706 24.68 -7.77 -19.74
N VAL A 707 25.89 -7.87 -20.31
CA VAL A 707 27.14 -7.37 -19.69
C VAL A 707 27.10 -5.85 -19.51
N VAL A 708 26.65 -5.10 -20.51
CA VAL A 708 26.52 -3.63 -20.39
C VAL A 708 25.44 -3.26 -19.38
N GLY A 709 24.31 -3.97 -19.35
CA GLY A 709 23.25 -3.78 -18.36
C GLY A 709 23.74 -4.03 -16.93
N PHE A 710 24.53 -5.09 -16.71
CA PHE A 710 25.21 -5.35 -15.43
C PHE A 710 26.19 -4.23 -15.04
N GLY A 711 26.98 -3.74 -16.01
CA GLY A 711 27.83 -2.57 -15.81
C GLY A 711 27.04 -1.33 -15.39
N CYS A 712 25.85 -1.09 -15.96
CA CYS A 712 24.97 0.01 -15.57
C CYS A 712 24.50 -0.12 -14.12
N VAL A 713 24.12 -1.32 -13.67
CA VAL A 713 23.71 -1.55 -12.27
C VAL A 713 24.87 -1.29 -11.30
N LEU A 714 26.07 -1.81 -11.58
CA LEU A 714 27.25 -1.57 -10.73
C LEU A 714 27.64 -0.10 -10.70
N THR A 715 27.69 0.57 -11.86
CA THR A 715 28.03 1.99 -11.94
C THR A 715 26.99 2.86 -11.25
N TYR A 716 25.71 2.51 -11.31
CA TYR A 716 24.66 3.16 -10.52
C TYR A 716 24.93 3.04 -9.03
N ARG A 717 25.24 1.84 -8.52
CA ARG A 717 25.55 1.61 -7.09
C ARG A 717 26.79 2.35 -6.62
N MET A 718 27.79 2.50 -7.47
CA MET A 718 28.96 3.34 -7.18
C MET A 718 28.59 4.83 -7.16
N ALA A 719 27.78 5.29 -8.12
CA ALA A 719 27.37 6.69 -8.23
C ALA A 719 26.45 7.12 -7.05
N THR A 720 25.63 6.20 -6.51
CA THR A 720 24.81 6.45 -5.32
C THR A 720 25.57 6.26 -4.00
N GLY A 721 26.85 5.90 -4.03
CA GLY A 721 27.68 5.71 -2.84
C GLY A 721 27.40 4.42 -2.06
N SER A 722 26.68 3.45 -2.64
CA SER A 722 26.45 2.13 -2.03
C SER A 722 27.65 1.20 -2.15
N ILE A 723 28.57 1.49 -3.09
CA ILE A 723 29.87 0.81 -3.24
C ILE A 723 30.93 1.91 -3.30
N THR A 724 31.90 1.88 -2.39
CA THR A 724 32.96 2.89 -2.36
C THR A 724 33.95 2.67 -3.51
N SER A 725 34.03 3.67 -4.41
CA SER A 725 35.06 3.74 -5.45
C SER A 725 35.44 5.20 -5.71
N LEU A 726 36.73 5.44 -5.95
CA LEU A 726 37.27 6.77 -6.25
C LEU A 726 36.99 7.25 -7.69
N ILE A 727 36.60 6.35 -8.61
CA ILE A 727 36.66 6.61 -10.06
C ILE A 727 35.34 7.17 -10.63
N THR A 728 34.19 6.93 -9.98
CA THR A 728 32.87 7.08 -10.62
C THR A 728 31.89 8.04 -9.93
N LYS A 729 32.30 8.80 -8.90
CA LYS A 729 31.46 9.84 -8.27
C LYS A 729 31.00 10.97 -9.23
N SER A 730 31.54 11.05 -10.45
CA SER A 730 31.26 12.13 -11.41
C SER A 730 30.10 11.87 -12.38
N ILE A 731 29.59 10.63 -12.49
CA ILE A 731 28.57 10.27 -13.49
C ILE A 731 27.16 10.43 -12.91
N ASP A 732 26.27 11.11 -13.63
CA ASP A 732 24.88 11.31 -13.22
C ASP A 732 24.10 9.97 -13.20
N PRO A 733 23.58 9.52 -12.04
CA PRO A 733 22.84 8.26 -11.90
C PRO A 733 21.62 8.16 -12.84
N VAL A 734 20.99 9.28 -13.20
CA VAL A 734 19.82 9.29 -14.10
C VAL A 734 20.21 8.88 -15.51
N ILE A 735 21.37 9.31 -15.99
CA ILE A 735 21.86 8.95 -17.32
C ILE A 735 22.12 7.44 -17.38
N ILE A 736 22.73 6.89 -16.32
CA ILE A 736 23.00 5.44 -16.19
C ILE A 736 21.69 4.66 -16.27
N VAL A 737 20.67 5.05 -15.50
CA VAL A 737 19.37 4.36 -15.51
C VAL A 737 18.65 4.50 -16.86
N ASN A 738 18.76 5.64 -17.55
CA ASN A 738 18.19 5.80 -18.88
C ASN A 738 18.86 4.91 -19.93
N ILE A 739 20.20 4.80 -19.88
CA ILE A 739 20.95 3.86 -20.73
C ILE A 739 20.52 2.43 -20.43
N PHE A 740 20.39 2.08 -19.15
CA PHE A 740 19.90 0.77 -18.71
C PHE A 740 18.53 0.43 -19.32
N TRP A 741 17.54 1.33 -19.25
CA TRP A 741 16.24 1.11 -19.90
C TRP A 741 16.35 0.96 -21.42
N GLY A 742 17.21 1.76 -22.06
CA GLY A 742 17.49 1.64 -23.50
C GLY A 742 18.05 0.27 -23.88
N ILE A 743 18.91 -0.32 -23.04
CA ILE A 743 19.49 -1.66 -23.24
C ILE A 743 18.41 -2.73 -23.17
N LEU A 744 17.56 -2.72 -22.15
CA LEU A 744 16.48 -3.72 -22.00
C LEU A 744 15.50 -3.67 -23.18
N ILE A 745 15.08 -2.46 -23.57
CA ILE A 745 14.21 -2.26 -24.75
C ILE A 745 14.89 -2.78 -26.02
N SER A 746 16.19 -2.53 -26.17
CA SER A 746 16.96 -3.03 -27.31
C SER A 746 17.02 -4.55 -27.34
N GLN A 747 17.24 -5.22 -26.19
CA GLN A 747 17.23 -6.69 -26.10
C GLN A 747 15.89 -7.27 -26.56
N PHE A 748 14.77 -6.69 -26.12
CA PHE A 748 13.44 -7.12 -26.54
C PHE A 748 13.23 -6.91 -28.06
N ILE A 749 13.57 -5.74 -28.60
CA ILE A 749 13.42 -5.43 -30.03
C ILE A 749 14.26 -6.36 -30.90
N PHE A 750 15.53 -6.59 -30.54
CA PHE A 750 16.42 -7.46 -31.29
C PHE A 750 15.88 -8.89 -31.38
N GLU A 751 15.27 -9.40 -30.30
CA GLU A 751 14.72 -10.74 -30.34
C GLU A 751 13.47 -10.86 -31.21
N ILE A 752 12.60 -9.84 -31.23
CA ILE A 752 11.47 -9.83 -32.17
C ILE A 752 11.97 -9.79 -33.63
N VAL A 753 12.94 -8.93 -33.92
CA VAL A 753 13.51 -8.79 -35.27
C VAL A 753 14.21 -10.07 -35.74
N SER A 754 14.88 -10.79 -34.82
CA SER A 754 15.58 -12.04 -35.13
C SER A 754 14.62 -13.13 -35.65
N TYR A 755 13.38 -13.16 -35.15
CA TYR A 755 12.34 -14.10 -35.58
C TYR A 755 11.54 -13.66 -36.82
N ILE A 756 11.51 -12.36 -37.15
CA ILE A 756 10.91 -11.88 -38.42
C ILE A 756 11.83 -12.18 -39.61
N GLY A 757 13.15 -12.26 -39.39
CA GLY A 757 14.13 -12.60 -40.42
C GLY A 757 14.61 -11.42 -41.28
N VAL A 758 14.44 -10.17 -40.81
CA VAL A 758 14.75 -8.94 -41.56
C VAL A 758 16.26 -8.69 -41.71
N SER A 759 17.10 -9.29 -40.85
CA SER A 759 18.56 -9.13 -40.94
C SER A 759 19.28 -10.47 -41.16
N LYS A 760 19.73 -10.72 -42.39
CA LYS A 760 20.68 -11.79 -42.72
C LYS A 760 22.09 -11.39 -42.24
N PHE A 761 22.37 -11.53 -40.94
CA PHE A 761 23.71 -11.23 -40.39
C PHE A 761 24.75 -12.35 -40.58
N SER A 762 24.42 -13.46 -41.25
CA SER A 762 25.39 -14.49 -41.66
C SER A 762 24.78 -15.42 -42.72
N ASN A 763 25.59 -15.86 -43.69
CA ASN A 763 25.20 -16.84 -44.74
C ASN A 763 24.90 -18.26 -44.19
N LYS A 764 24.90 -18.45 -42.87
CA LYS A 764 24.34 -19.64 -42.20
C LYS A 764 23.26 -19.20 -41.21
N PHE A 765 22.04 -19.07 -41.70
CA PHE A 765 20.87 -19.04 -40.82
C PHE A 765 20.66 -20.47 -40.27
N GLY A 766 21.43 -20.81 -39.24
CA GLY A 766 21.37 -22.12 -38.60
C GLY A 766 20.17 -22.17 -37.67
N TYR A 767 18.98 -22.44 -38.19
CA TYR A 767 17.90 -22.92 -37.31
C TYR A 767 18.38 -24.28 -36.76
N ILE A 768 18.68 -24.36 -35.47
CA ILE A 768 18.96 -25.64 -34.83
C ILE A 768 17.63 -26.40 -34.83
N LYS A 769 17.40 -27.19 -35.87
CA LYS A 769 16.51 -28.34 -35.80
C LYS A 769 16.94 -29.15 -34.57
N PRO A 770 16.01 -29.62 -33.71
CA PRO A 770 16.34 -30.70 -32.80
C PRO A 770 16.90 -31.85 -33.63
N LYS A 771 18.01 -32.45 -33.18
CA LYS A 771 18.55 -33.68 -33.79
C LYS A 771 17.49 -34.77 -33.70
N GLU A 772 16.67 -34.92 -34.75
CA GLU A 772 15.85 -36.11 -34.91
C GLU A 772 16.67 -37.14 -35.70
N LYS A 773 17.04 -38.22 -35.00
CA LYS A 773 17.42 -39.48 -35.63
C LYS A 773 16.15 -40.08 -36.24
N SER A 774 15.84 -39.76 -37.49
CA SER A 774 14.90 -40.55 -38.28
C SER A 774 15.08 -40.26 -39.77
N GLU A 775 15.63 -41.26 -40.46
CA GLU A 775 15.65 -41.35 -41.91
C GLU A 775 14.20 -41.53 -42.41
N VAL A 776 13.54 -40.44 -42.81
CA VAL A 776 12.37 -40.53 -43.70
C VAL A 776 12.41 -39.36 -44.69
N PRO A 777 12.51 -39.59 -46.00
CA PRO A 777 12.49 -38.54 -47.01
C PRO A 777 11.05 -38.30 -47.46
N PHE A 778 10.35 -37.36 -46.81
CA PHE A 778 9.15 -36.74 -47.38
C PHE A 778 9.20 -35.24 -47.13
N TYR A 779 8.74 -34.48 -48.11
CA TYR A 779 8.78 -33.02 -48.23
C TYR A 779 8.30 -32.32 -46.95
N VAL A 780 9.21 -32.01 -46.01
CA VAL A 780 8.92 -31.24 -44.80
C VAL A 780 9.05 -29.76 -45.16
N ASP A 781 7.93 -29.06 -45.15
CA ASP A 781 7.83 -27.61 -45.25
C ASP A 781 8.86 -26.97 -44.29
N PRO A 782 9.81 -26.12 -44.75
CA PRO A 782 10.91 -25.63 -43.91
C PRO A 782 10.45 -24.71 -42.75
N TRP A 783 9.15 -24.48 -42.59
CA TRP A 783 8.52 -23.63 -41.57
C TRP A 783 7.45 -24.37 -40.78
N CYS A 784 7.83 -25.17 -39.77
CA CYS A 784 6.87 -25.60 -38.75
C CYS A 784 6.53 -24.40 -37.85
N VAL A 785 5.44 -23.71 -38.19
CA VAL A 785 5.06 -22.43 -37.57
C VAL A 785 4.81 -22.53 -36.07
N ASP A 786 4.39 -23.69 -35.58
CA ASP A 786 4.14 -23.88 -34.15
C ASP A 786 5.44 -24.03 -33.35
N ASP A 787 6.50 -24.58 -33.93
CA ASP A 787 7.83 -24.64 -33.28
C ASP A 787 8.44 -23.24 -33.18
N VAL A 788 8.26 -22.41 -34.22
CA VAL A 788 8.72 -21.01 -34.20
C VAL A 788 8.02 -20.21 -33.09
N LYS A 789 6.71 -20.38 -32.92
CA LYS A 789 5.94 -19.72 -31.85
C LYS A 789 6.41 -20.18 -30.47
N LEU A 790 6.64 -21.48 -30.29
CA LEU A 790 7.10 -22.04 -29.03
C LEU A 790 8.50 -21.53 -28.67
N ASN A 791 9.43 -21.55 -29.61
CA ASN A 791 10.80 -21.05 -29.42
C ASN A 791 10.82 -19.54 -29.11
N LEU A 792 10.00 -18.75 -29.82
CA LEU A 792 9.87 -17.32 -29.54
C LEU A 792 9.26 -17.08 -28.15
N ALA A 793 8.22 -17.82 -27.76
CA ALA A 793 7.65 -17.70 -26.43
C ALA A 793 8.65 -18.10 -25.33
N ASN A 794 9.46 -19.14 -25.59
CA ASN A 794 10.51 -19.56 -24.67
C ASN A 794 11.57 -18.48 -24.52
N SER A 795 12.02 -17.87 -25.62
CA SER A 795 12.99 -16.79 -25.55
C SER A 795 12.44 -15.54 -24.85
N LEU A 796 11.25 -15.06 -25.25
CA LEU A 796 10.62 -13.88 -24.65
C LEU A 796 10.36 -14.05 -23.15
N SER A 797 10.00 -15.27 -22.70
CA SER A 797 9.82 -15.55 -21.27
C SER A 797 11.14 -15.42 -20.50
N HIS A 798 12.25 -15.90 -21.06
CA HIS A 798 13.57 -15.79 -20.43
C HIS A 798 14.16 -14.37 -20.54
N ILE A 799 13.89 -13.62 -21.62
CA ILE A 799 14.21 -12.17 -21.72
C ILE A 799 13.51 -11.43 -20.58
N MET A 800 12.19 -11.58 -20.48
CA MET A 800 11.37 -10.95 -19.45
C MET A 800 11.90 -11.27 -18.04
N TYR A 801 12.24 -12.53 -17.78
CA TYR A 801 12.76 -12.94 -16.48
C TYR A 801 14.13 -12.32 -16.16
N ASN A 802 15.05 -12.30 -17.11
CA ASN A 802 16.37 -11.66 -16.94
C ASN A 802 16.24 -10.15 -16.73
N ASP A 803 15.45 -9.48 -17.56
CA ASP A 803 15.21 -8.04 -17.47
C ASP A 803 14.58 -7.68 -16.13
N MET A 804 13.61 -8.47 -15.67
CA MET A 804 12.96 -8.26 -14.38
C MET A 804 13.90 -8.47 -13.19
N MET A 805 14.78 -9.48 -13.22
CA MET A 805 15.83 -9.65 -12.21
C MET A 805 16.76 -8.44 -12.17
N MET A 806 17.20 -7.94 -13.33
CA MET A 806 18.08 -6.78 -13.41
C MET A 806 17.41 -5.50 -12.91
N ILE A 807 16.13 -5.28 -13.25
CA ILE A 807 15.33 -4.16 -12.76
C ILE A 807 15.18 -4.26 -11.23
N ILE A 808 14.84 -5.43 -10.69
CA ILE A 808 14.66 -5.60 -9.24
C ILE A 808 15.98 -5.40 -8.50
N VAL A 809 17.10 -5.94 -8.99
CA VAL A 809 18.44 -5.67 -8.40
C VAL A 809 18.74 -4.18 -8.38
N LEU A 810 18.32 -3.40 -9.39
CA LEU A 810 18.49 -1.96 -9.42
C LEU A 810 17.59 -1.24 -8.38
N LEU A 811 16.38 -1.74 -8.14
CA LEU A 811 15.39 -1.14 -7.25
C LEU A 811 15.58 -1.49 -5.76
N MET A 812 16.15 -2.66 -5.45
CA MET A 812 16.29 -3.15 -4.07
C MET A 812 17.29 -2.32 -3.24
N ARG A 813 17.14 -2.36 -1.91
CA ARG A 813 18.19 -1.89 -0.99
C ARG A 813 19.46 -2.76 -1.10
N PRO A 814 20.66 -2.21 -0.86
CA PRO A 814 21.92 -2.95 -1.03
C PRO A 814 21.98 -4.28 -0.26
N HIS A 815 21.49 -4.32 0.99
CA HIS A 815 21.46 -5.55 1.79
C HIS A 815 20.48 -6.61 1.24
N ASN A 816 19.42 -6.22 0.53
CA ASN A 816 18.41 -7.14 0.01
C ASN A 816 18.75 -7.72 -1.38
N VAL A 817 19.81 -7.24 -2.05
CA VAL A 817 20.18 -7.67 -3.41
C VAL A 817 20.41 -9.18 -3.51
N ILE A 818 20.87 -9.84 -2.45
CA ILE A 818 21.09 -11.30 -2.41
C ILE A 818 19.80 -12.11 -2.58
N MET A 819 18.64 -11.51 -2.35
CA MET A 819 17.36 -12.21 -2.44
C MET A 819 17.01 -12.57 -3.88
N VAL A 820 17.40 -11.75 -4.87
CA VAL A 820 17.11 -12.01 -6.28
C VAL A 820 17.68 -13.36 -6.77
N PRO A 821 19.00 -13.65 -6.63
CA PRO A 821 19.53 -14.95 -7.02
C PRO A 821 19.02 -16.08 -6.13
N SER A 822 18.67 -15.78 -4.87
CA SER A 822 18.11 -16.76 -3.94
C SER A 822 16.72 -17.25 -4.38
N ILE A 823 15.84 -16.35 -4.85
CA ILE A 823 14.52 -16.73 -5.39
C ILE A 823 14.68 -17.71 -6.55
N HIS A 824 15.57 -17.41 -7.49
CA HIS A 824 15.84 -18.29 -8.63
C HIS A 824 16.26 -19.69 -8.18
N LEU A 825 17.20 -19.76 -7.24
CA LEU A 825 17.70 -21.02 -6.70
C LEU A 825 16.60 -21.80 -5.99
N THR A 826 15.80 -21.14 -5.15
CA THR A 826 14.65 -21.75 -4.47
C THR A 826 13.63 -22.29 -5.48
N CYS A 827 13.16 -21.47 -6.42
CA CYS A 827 12.20 -21.90 -7.44
C CYS A 827 12.70 -23.12 -8.22
N LYS A 828 13.96 -23.11 -8.67
CA LYS A 828 14.55 -24.19 -9.47
C LYS A 828 14.69 -25.49 -8.67
N LEU A 829 15.28 -25.45 -7.47
CA LEU A 829 15.51 -26.65 -6.66
C LEU A 829 14.19 -27.24 -6.15
N THR A 830 13.28 -26.40 -5.66
CA THR A 830 11.98 -26.85 -5.17
C THR A 830 11.14 -27.47 -6.29
N SER A 831 11.18 -26.92 -7.51
CA SER A 831 10.47 -27.49 -8.66
C SER A 831 10.94 -28.90 -9.05
N VAL A 832 12.24 -29.19 -8.91
CA VAL A 832 12.81 -30.52 -9.20
C VAL A 832 12.36 -31.53 -8.15
N CYS A 833 12.29 -31.12 -6.88
CA CYS A 833 12.00 -32.04 -5.78
C CYS A 833 10.52 -32.27 -5.53
N LEU A 834 9.66 -31.46 -6.12
CA LEU A 834 8.21 -31.67 -6.13
C LEU A 834 7.72 -32.52 -7.31
N ASP A 835 8.62 -32.99 -8.18
CA ASP A 835 8.23 -33.86 -9.28
C ASP A 835 7.64 -35.18 -8.74
N HIS A 836 6.39 -35.47 -9.08
CA HIS A 836 5.69 -36.66 -8.61
C HIS A 836 6.36 -37.95 -9.07
N ARG A 837 7.05 -37.94 -10.22
CA ARG A 837 7.83 -39.09 -10.69
C ARG A 837 8.98 -39.39 -9.75
N LEU A 838 9.54 -38.38 -9.08
CA LEU A 838 10.58 -38.56 -8.08
C LEU A 838 10.00 -39.16 -6.79
N LEU A 839 8.80 -38.77 -6.38
CA LEU A 839 8.29 -39.01 -5.02
C LEU A 839 7.35 -40.22 -4.90
N ASP A 840 6.68 -40.64 -5.99
CA ASP A 840 5.70 -41.73 -5.96
C ASP A 840 5.91 -42.74 -7.11
N SER A 841 5.86 -44.03 -6.81
CA SER A 841 6.01 -45.12 -7.79
C SER A 841 4.69 -45.52 -8.47
N ARG A 842 3.54 -45.05 -7.96
CA ARG A 842 2.23 -45.62 -8.36
C ARG A 842 1.59 -44.98 -9.60
N VAL A 843 2.09 -43.86 -10.12
CA VAL A 843 1.34 -43.04 -11.08
C VAL A 843 2.15 -42.70 -12.34
N LYS A 844 1.77 -43.29 -13.48
CA LYS A 844 2.44 -43.08 -14.79
C LYS A 844 2.05 -41.79 -15.53
N LYS A 845 1.03 -41.04 -15.07
CA LYS A 845 0.50 -39.83 -15.74
C LYS A 845 0.20 -38.71 -14.73
N THR A 846 1.25 -38.01 -14.28
CA THR A 846 1.21 -37.01 -13.20
C THR A 846 1.28 -35.55 -13.68
N GLU A 847 1.45 -35.28 -14.97
CA GLU A 847 1.75 -33.93 -15.50
C GLU A 847 0.82 -32.81 -15.01
N ILE A 848 -0.47 -33.11 -14.82
CA ILE A 848 -1.46 -32.14 -14.32
C ILE A 848 -1.25 -31.86 -12.82
N ALA A 849 -0.98 -32.90 -12.02
CA ALA A 849 -0.71 -32.75 -10.59
C ALA A 849 0.64 -32.06 -10.36
N ASP A 850 1.67 -32.42 -11.13
CA ASP A 850 2.99 -31.76 -11.13
C ASP A 850 2.83 -30.25 -11.39
N LEU A 851 2.02 -29.88 -12.39
CA LEU A 851 1.76 -28.49 -12.74
C LEU A 851 1.03 -27.75 -11.61
N LEU A 852 0.02 -28.37 -10.99
CA LEU A 852 -0.72 -27.80 -9.85
C LEU A 852 0.24 -27.49 -8.68
N SER A 853 1.07 -28.45 -8.29
CA SER A 853 1.97 -28.33 -7.16
C SER A 853 3.10 -27.34 -7.42
N LYS A 854 3.66 -27.34 -8.64
CA LYS A 854 4.60 -26.30 -9.09
C LYS A 854 3.95 -24.92 -9.07
N THR A 855 2.68 -24.79 -9.47
CA THR A 855 1.98 -23.49 -9.44
C THR A 855 1.81 -22.97 -8.01
N LEU A 856 1.30 -23.81 -7.10
CA LEU A 856 1.06 -23.42 -5.71
C LEU A 856 2.36 -23.11 -4.96
N VAL A 857 3.44 -23.88 -5.18
CA VAL A 857 4.71 -23.60 -4.48
C VAL A 857 5.35 -22.28 -4.93
N HIS A 858 5.25 -21.90 -6.21
CA HIS A 858 5.79 -20.63 -6.66
C HIS A 858 5.01 -19.44 -6.07
N LEU A 859 3.70 -19.59 -5.80
CA LEU A 859 2.94 -18.60 -5.04
C LEU A 859 3.47 -18.46 -3.61
N TRP A 860 3.71 -19.59 -2.93
CA TRP A 860 4.25 -19.59 -1.56
C TRP A 860 5.65 -18.99 -1.51
N ILE A 861 6.53 -19.34 -2.44
CA ILE A 861 7.88 -18.74 -2.57
C ILE A 861 7.76 -17.23 -2.78
N GLY A 862 6.84 -16.80 -3.65
CA GLY A 862 6.57 -15.39 -3.88
C GLY A 862 6.25 -14.63 -2.59
N MET A 863 5.27 -15.13 -1.82
CA MET A 863 4.87 -14.51 -0.55
C MET A 863 5.96 -14.60 0.51
N LEU A 864 6.72 -15.68 0.55
CA LEU A 864 7.84 -15.83 1.48
C LEU A 864 8.90 -14.76 1.28
N PHE A 865 9.29 -14.51 0.02
CA PHE A 865 10.27 -13.47 -0.31
C PHE A 865 9.71 -12.06 -0.22
N PHE A 866 8.39 -11.88 -0.34
CA PHE A 866 7.74 -10.61 0.02
C PHE A 866 8.05 -10.23 1.47
N PHE A 867 7.93 -11.18 2.41
CA PHE A 867 8.25 -10.93 3.82
C PHE A 867 9.75 -10.93 4.13
N TYR A 868 10.56 -11.79 3.51
CA TYR A 868 12.02 -11.72 3.71
C TYR A 868 12.63 -10.37 3.35
N GLN A 869 12.05 -9.68 2.36
CA GLN A 869 12.47 -8.33 1.97
C GLN A 869 12.19 -7.26 3.03
N GLY A 870 11.39 -7.56 4.07
CA GLY A 870 10.99 -6.61 5.11
C GLY A 870 9.63 -5.97 4.87
N ASN A 871 8.88 -6.36 3.82
CA ASN A 871 7.53 -5.85 3.63
C ASN A 871 6.58 -6.46 4.69
N SER A 872 5.56 -5.70 5.08
CA SER A 872 4.49 -6.15 5.97
C SER A 872 3.13 -5.64 5.49
N ASN A 873 2.07 -5.92 6.25
CA ASN A 873 0.74 -5.36 5.98
C ASN A 873 0.57 -3.91 6.48
N SER A 874 1.62 -3.32 7.07
CA SER A 874 1.66 -1.91 7.47
C SER A 874 2.08 -1.01 6.31
N LEU A 875 1.42 0.13 6.16
CA LEU A 875 1.81 1.16 5.18
C LEU A 875 3.22 1.72 5.46
N ALA A 876 3.70 1.66 6.70
CA ALA A 876 5.05 2.10 7.08
C ALA A 876 6.17 1.23 6.46
N SER A 877 5.87 0.00 6.04
CA SER A 877 6.87 -0.90 5.44
C SER A 877 7.14 -0.63 3.95
N VAL A 878 6.36 0.23 3.29
CA VAL A 878 6.52 0.51 1.86
C VAL A 878 7.79 1.33 1.60
N ASP A 879 8.74 0.77 0.86
CA ASP A 879 9.95 1.49 0.47
C ASP A 879 9.71 2.47 -0.69
N LEU A 880 9.48 3.74 -0.35
CA LEU A 880 9.31 4.83 -1.30
C LEU A 880 10.57 5.10 -2.14
N GLY A 881 11.76 4.86 -1.60
CA GLY A 881 13.02 5.19 -2.26
C GLY A 881 13.19 4.46 -3.59
N SER A 882 12.69 3.23 -3.65
CA SER A 882 12.64 2.40 -4.87
C SER A 882 11.88 3.07 -6.02
N GLY A 883 10.85 3.88 -5.74
CA GLY A 883 10.06 4.57 -6.76
C GLY A 883 10.81 5.66 -7.54
N TYR A 884 11.82 6.27 -6.89
CA TYR A 884 12.53 7.44 -7.41
C TYR A 884 13.85 7.09 -8.14
N VAL A 885 14.22 5.82 -8.19
CA VAL A 885 15.46 5.34 -8.84
C VAL A 885 15.56 5.84 -10.29
N GLY A 886 16.52 6.71 -10.57
CA GLY A 886 16.75 7.27 -11.91
C GLY A 886 15.66 8.23 -12.42
N LEU A 887 14.92 8.93 -11.53
CA LEU A 887 14.03 10.04 -11.92
C LEU A 887 14.60 11.39 -11.49
N ARG A 888 14.51 12.38 -12.38
CA ARG A 888 14.74 13.80 -12.04
C ARG A 888 13.48 14.48 -11.51
N GLU A 889 12.33 14.04 -12.00
CA GLU A 889 11.02 14.62 -11.71
C GLU A 889 10.04 13.55 -11.26
N TYR A 890 9.17 13.92 -10.33
CA TYR A 890 8.09 13.06 -9.87
C TYR A 890 7.11 12.78 -11.02
N SER A 891 6.77 11.51 -11.16
CA SER A 891 5.72 11.05 -12.06
C SER A 891 4.96 9.95 -11.35
N ALA A 892 3.73 10.24 -10.93
CA ALA A 892 2.90 9.33 -10.13
C ALA A 892 2.89 7.90 -10.69
N VAL A 893 2.65 7.76 -11.99
CA VAL A 893 2.60 6.45 -12.67
C VAL A 893 3.94 5.71 -12.58
N ARG A 894 5.07 6.37 -12.86
CA ARG A 894 6.39 5.73 -12.85
C ARG A 894 6.82 5.33 -11.43
N VAL A 895 6.56 6.20 -10.46
CA VAL A 895 6.86 5.96 -9.05
C VAL A 895 6.03 4.78 -8.53
N ALA A 896 4.71 4.80 -8.76
CA ALA A 896 3.81 3.73 -8.34
C ALA A 896 4.16 2.37 -8.97
N LEU A 897 4.48 2.33 -10.27
CA LEU A 897 4.86 1.10 -10.95
C LEU A 897 6.17 0.51 -10.40
N ARG A 898 7.17 1.36 -10.09
CA ARG A 898 8.45 0.92 -9.54
C ARG A 898 8.35 0.50 -8.08
N MET A 899 7.65 1.28 -7.26
CA MET A 899 7.39 0.92 -5.87
C MET A 899 6.62 -0.39 -5.78
N GLY A 900 5.59 -0.58 -6.60
CA GLY A 900 4.84 -1.82 -6.60
C GLY A 900 5.64 -3.00 -7.16
N LEU A 901 6.46 -2.80 -8.20
CA LEU A 901 7.39 -3.85 -8.66
C LEU A 901 8.44 -4.20 -7.60
N HIS A 902 8.93 -3.23 -6.84
CA HIS A 902 9.82 -3.46 -5.70
C HIS A 902 9.11 -4.21 -4.57
N ALA A 903 7.92 -3.77 -4.15
CA ALA A 903 7.14 -4.40 -3.09
C ALA A 903 6.78 -5.86 -3.45
N TYR A 904 6.32 -6.11 -4.67
CA TYR A 904 5.94 -7.44 -5.15
C TYR A 904 7.04 -8.13 -5.97
N ALA A 905 8.32 -7.81 -5.73
CA ALA A 905 9.45 -8.39 -6.42
C ALA A 905 9.51 -9.92 -6.29
N GLY A 906 9.30 -10.44 -5.07
CA GLY A 906 9.24 -11.88 -4.78
C GLY A 906 8.18 -12.61 -5.62
N PRO A 907 6.88 -12.25 -5.50
CA PRO A 907 5.81 -12.83 -6.31
C PRO A 907 6.03 -12.71 -7.82
N ALA A 908 6.54 -11.56 -8.28
CA ALA A 908 6.83 -11.34 -9.70
C ALA A 908 7.90 -12.32 -10.19
N LEU A 909 9.05 -12.41 -9.52
CA LEU A 909 10.16 -13.28 -9.91
C LEU A 909 9.80 -14.77 -9.84
N ALA A 910 9.08 -15.19 -8.80
CA ALA A 910 8.61 -16.57 -8.70
C ALA A 910 7.64 -16.92 -9.83
N GLY A 911 6.70 -16.02 -10.15
CA GLY A 911 5.78 -16.19 -11.28
C GLY A 911 6.50 -16.28 -12.63
N ALA A 912 7.42 -15.36 -12.91
CA ALA A 912 8.18 -15.36 -14.17
C ALA A 912 9.06 -16.61 -14.32
N SER A 913 9.68 -17.09 -13.23
CA SER A 913 10.42 -18.35 -13.21
C SER A 913 9.53 -19.54 -13.58
N LEU A 914 8.28 -19.57 -13.09
CA LEU A 914 7.32 -20.61 -13.45
C LEU A 914 7.00 -20.57 -14.95
N PHE A 915 6.74 -19.40 -15.55
CA PHE A 915 6.45 -19.31 -16.98
C PHE A 915 7.64 -19.72 -17.87
N CYS A 916 8.88 -19.42 -17.46
CA CYS A 916 10.08 -19.94 -18.13
C CYS A 916 10.13 -21.47 -18.09
N LEU A 917 9.75 -22.08 -16.96
CA LEU A 917 9.66 -23.53 -16.81
C LEU A 917 8.61 -24.13 -17.77
N LEU A 918 7.46 -23.49 -17.92
CA LEU A 918 6.39 -23.96 -18.82
C LEU A 918 6.82 -23.95 -20.28
N SER A 919 7.49 -22.88 -20.73
CA SER A 919 7.96 -22.76 -22.10
C SER A 919 9.08 -23.75 -22.41
N SER A 920 9.97 -24.03 -21.45
CA SER A 920 11.11 -24.93 -21.67
C SER A 920 10.73 -26.41 -21.63
N HIS A 921 9.67 -26.80 -20.92
CA HIS A 921 9.24 -28.19 -20.76
C HIS A 921 8.18 -28.62 -21.79
N SER A 922 7.61 -27.68 -22.54
CA SER A 922 6.59 -27.99 -23.54
C SER A 922 7.22 -28.51 -24.82
N ASN A 923 6.68 -29.61 -25.37
CA ASN A 923 7.19 -30.18 -26.63
C ASN A 923 6.52 -29.57 -27.86
N ASN A 924 5.35 -28.95 -27.71
CA ASN A 924 4.62 -28.31 -28.79
C ASN A 924 3.83 -27.08 -28.29
N TRP A 925 3.46 -26.21 -29.23
CA TRP A 925 2.73 -24.97 -28.96
C TRP A 925 1.41 -25.20 -28.20
N GLN A 926 0.68 -26.27 -28.52
CA GLN A 926 -0.61 -26.56 -27.89
C GLN A 926 -0.46 -26.98 -26.42
N GLN A 927 0.56 -27.78 -26.09
CA GLN A 927 0.91 -28.17 -24.74
C GLN A 927 1.34 -26.97 -23.90
N TYR A 928 2.12 -26.05 -24.48
CA TYR A 928 2.48 -24.79 -23.84
C TYR A 928 1.24 -23.97 -23.50
N LEU A 929 0.34 -23.76 -24.46
CA LEU A 929 -0.89 -22.99 -24.23
C LEU A 929 -1.83 -23.64 -23.21
N ASN A 930 -1.94 -24.97 -23.21
CA ASN A 930 -2.76 -25.68 -22.22
C ASN A 930 -2.15 -25.56 -20.81
N SER A 931 -0.82 -25.63 -20.68
CA SER A 931 -0.11 -25.41 -19.42
C SER A 931 -0.27 -23.98 -18.91
N VAL A 932 -0.07 -22.99 -19.78
CA VAL A 932 -0.27 -21.57 -19.47
C VAL A 932 -1.71 -21.30 -19.03
N TRP A 933 -2.70 -21.83 -19.75
CA TRP A 933 -4.11 -21.67 -19.41
C TRP A 933 -4.43 -22.23 -18.01
N ARG A 934 -3.93 -23.43 -17.67
CA ARG A 934 -4.09 -24.03 -16.33
C ARG A 934 -3.47 -23.15 -15.23
N VAL A 935 -2.23 -22.69 -15.44
CA VAL A 935 -1.53 -21.84 -14.46
C VAL A 935 -2.25 -20.52 -14.23
N ILE A 936 -2.67 -19.84 -15.30
CA ILE A 936 -3.43 -18.58 -15.21
C ILE A 936 -4.73 -18.78 -14.42
N ASN A 937 -5.45 -19.88 -14.65
CA ASN A 937 -6.69 -20.17 -13.92
C ASN A 937 -6.46 -20.41 -12.43
N ILE A 938 -5.38 -21.11 -12.06
CA ILE A 938 -5.01 -21.36 -10.66
C ILE A 938 -4.58 -20.06 -9.97
N PHE A 939 -3.75 -19.23 -10.62
CA PHE A 939 -3.33 -17.92 -10.10
C PHE A 939 -4.53 -16.98 -9.91
N ALA A 940 -5.40 -16.90 -10.91
CA ALA A 940 -6.63 -16.11 -10.83
C ALA A 940 -7.53 -16.58 -9.68
N LEU A 941 -7.75 -17.90 -9.56
CA LEU A 941 -8.54 -18.47 -8.48
C LEU A 941 -7.95 -18.15 -7.10
N GLN A 942 -6.65 -18.39 -6.91
CA GLN A 942 -6.01 -18.14 -5.61
C GLN A 942 -6.09 -16.67 -5.20
N ARG A 943 -5.85 -15.74 -6.13
CA ARG A 943 -5.92 -14.30 -5.86
C ARG A 943 -7.33 -13.85 -5.47
N VAL A 944 -8.34 -14.25 -6.24
CA VAL A 944 -9.73 -13.81 -5.99
C VAL A 944 -10.34 -14.54 -4.78
N TYR A 945 -9.96 -15.80 -4.53
CA TYR A 945 -10.37 -16.54 -3.34
C TYR A 945 -9.90 -15.84 -2.06
N GLN A 946 -8.62 -15.50 -1.96
CA GLN A 946 -8.08 -14.79 -0.80
C GLN A 946 -8.80 -13.45 -0.61
N LEU A 947 -9.03 -12.72 -1.71
CA LEU A 947 -9.73 -11.45 -1.70
C LEU A 947 -11.17 -11.56 -1.17
N VAL A 948 -11.96 -12.53 -1.65
CA VAL A 948 -13.34 -12.76 -1.18
C VAL A 948 -13.39 -13.03 0.31
N ILE A 949 -12.56 -13.96 0.79
CA ILE A 949 -12.54 -14.33 2.20
C ILE A 949 -12.15 -13.10 3.04
N TYR A 950 -11.16 -12.34 2.60
CA TYR A 950 -10.72 -11.16 3.31
C TYR A 950 -11.76 -10.03 3.32
N CYS A 951 -12.47 -9.79 2.20
CA CYS A 951 -13.58 -8.84 2.15
C CYS A 951 -14.70 -9.26 3.12
N VAL A 952 -15.08 -10.54 3.16
CA VAL A 952 -16.09 -11.05 4.10
C VAL A 952 -15.65 -10.83 5.56
N ILE A 953 -14.40 -11.16 5.88
CA ILE A 953 -13.82 -10.93 7.21
C ILE A 953 -13.85 -9.43 7.55
N SER A 954 -13.47 -8.56 6.62
CA SER A 954 -13.49 -7.10 6.81
C SER A 954 -14.91 -6.56 7.08
N VAL A 955 -15.94 -7.14 6.44
CA VAL A 955 -17.35 -6.80 6.72
C VAL A 955 -17.78 -7.26 8.11
N ILE A 956 -17.37 -8.46 8.53
CA ILE A 956 -17.65 -8.98 9.88
C ILE A 956 -17.00 -8.09 10.94
N PHE A 957 -15.74 -7.68 10.73
CA PHE A 957 -14.95 -6.87 11.66
C PHE A 957 -14.99 -5.37 11.38
N ARG A 958 -15.97 -4.86 10.63
CA ARG A 958 -16.04 -3.43 10.25
C ARG A 958 -16.15 -2.46 11.44
N HIS A 959 -16.70 -2.92 12.57
CA HIS A 959 -16.79 -2.16 13.82
C HIS A 959 -15.72 -2.56 14.84
N HIS A 960 -14.73 -3.36 14.43
CA HIS A 960 -13.62 -3.76 15.28
C HIS A 960 -12.67 -2.59 15.52
N LEU A 961 -12.08 -2.51 16.72
CA LEU A 961 -11.17 -1.42 17.12
C LEU A 961 -10.01 -1.20 16.11
N PHE A 962 -9.51 -2.29 15.53
CA PHE A 962 -8.39 -2.29 14.57
C PHE A 962 -8.80 -2.23 13.09
N VAL A 963 -10.05 -1.85 12.77
CA VAL A 963 -10.54 -1.78 11.38
C VAL A 963 -9.69 -0.84 10.50
N TRP A 964 -9.26 0.30 11.05
CA TRP A 964 -8.48 1.30 10.32
C TRP A 964 -6.97 1.02 10.33
N THR A 965 -6.48 0.28 11.32
CA THR A 965 -5.04 0.13 11.60
C THR A 965 -4.47 -1.17 11.09
N VAL A 966 -5.31 -2.22 11.02
CA VAL A 966 -4.90 -3.57 10.59
C VAL A 966 -5.69 -3.98 9.35
N PHE A 967 -7.02 -3.87 9.38
CA PHE A 967 -7.83 -4.38 8.27
C PHE A 967 -7.73 -3.52 7.00
N SER A 968 -7.84 -2.20 7.16
CA SER A 968 -7.83 -1.26 6.05
C SER A 968 -6.49 -1.24 5.27
N PRO A 969 -5.30 -1.20 5.93
CA PRO A 969 -4.02 -1.31 5.22
C PRO A 969 -3.89 -2.60 4.43
N LYS A 970 -4.21 -3.75 5.02
CA LYS A 970 -4.18 -5.04 4.33
C LYS A 970 -5.11 -5.07 3.11
N LEU A 971 -6.30 -4.46 3.22
CA LEU A 971 -7.24 -4.34 2.11
C LEU A 971 -6.66 -3.51 0.94
N LEU A 972 -5.91 -2.45 1.25
CA LEU A 972 -5.16 -1.67 0.23
C LEU A 972 -4.02 -2.49 -0.39
N TYR A 973 -3.26 -3.25 0.40
CA TYR A 973 -2.27 -4.19 -0.13
C TYR A 973 -2.92 -5.23 -1.05
N ASP A 974 -4.09 -5.75 -0.68
CA ASP A 974 -4.83 -6.69 -1.53
C ASP A 974 -5.35 -6.06 -2.82
N PHE A 975 -5.73 -4.78 -2.78
CA PHE A 975 -6.06 -4.00 -3.98
C PHE A 975 -4.87 -3.89 -4.92
N VAL A 976 -3.72 -3.42 -4.41
CA VAL A 976 -2.50 -3.28 -5.20
C VAL A 976 -2.03 -4.63 -5.74
N ALA A 977 -2.02 -5.68 -4.92
CA ALA A 977 -1.69 -7.04 -5.36
C ALA A 977 -2.61 -7.53 -6.48
N THR A 978 -3.90 -7.17 -6.46
CA THR A 978 -4.86 -7.52 -7.52
C THR A 978 -4.58 -6.75 -8.80
N VAL A 979 -4.21 -5.46 -8.73
CA VAL A 979 -3.75 -4.67 -9.89
C VAL A 979 -2.51 -5.32 -10.53
N PHE A 980 -1.51 -5.68 -9.73
CA PHE A 980 -0.31 -6.36 -10.22
C PHE A 980 -0.61 -7.76 -10.78
N SER A 981 -1.61 -8.46 -10.24
CA SER A 981 -2.08 -9.74 -10.79
C SER A 981 -2.75 -9.57 -12.16
N VAL A 982 -3.57 -8.52 -12.35
CA VAL A 982 -4.11 -8.20 -13.67
C VAL A 982 -2.99 -7.88 -14.66
N GLN A 983 -2.00 -7.08 -14.24
CA GLN A 983 -0.86 -6.71 -15.09
C GLN A 983 -0.01 -7.93 -15.46
N SER A 984 0.28 -8.82 -14.51
CA SER A 984 1.10 -10.01 -14.76
C SER A 984 0.41 -10.97 -15.73
N LEU A 985 -0.87 -11.28 -15.52
CA LEU A 985 -1.66 -12.13 -16.42
C LEU A 985 -1.83 -11.50 -17.82
N SER A 986 -1.98 -10.16 -17.89
CA SER A 986 -2.02 -9.42 -19.16
C SER A 986 -0.70 -9.52 -19.92
N THR A 987 0.43 -9.48 -19.21
CA THR A 987 1.77 -9.60 -19.81
C THR A 987 1.96 -10.96 -20.49
N ILE A 988 1.47 -12.04 -19.86
CA ILE A 988 1.49 -13.38 -20.47
C ILE A 988 0.62 -13.43 -21.73
N GLY A 989 -0.53 -12.75 -21.72
CA GLY A 989 -1.37 -12.58 -22.91
C GLY A 989 -0.71 -11.81 -24.03
N GLN A 990 0.05 -10.77 -23.69
CA GLN A 990 0.85 -10.02 -24.66
C GLN A 990 1.94 -10.90 -25.28
N ILE A 991 2.65 -11.73 -24.50
CA ILE A 991 3.67 -12.66 -25.05
C ILE A 991 3.03 -13.59 -26.09
N VAL A 992 1.89 -14.21 -25.77
CA VAL A 992 1.17 -15.08 -26.71
C VAL A 992 0.70 -14.31 -27.95
N LEU A 993 0.18 -13.10 -27.79
CA LEU A 993 -0.24 -12.26 -28.92
C LEU A 993 0.94 -11.86 -29.82
N ILE A 994 2.07 -11.53 -29.21
CA ILE A 994 3.32 -11.17 -29.90
C ILE A 994 3.85 -12.36 -30.69
N THR A 995 3.79 -13.59 -30.15
CA THR A 995 4.26 -14.76 -30.91
C THR A 995 3.39 -15.03 -32.15
N HIS A 996 2.08 -14.88 -32.02
CA HIS A 996 1.16 -14.95 -33.16
C HIS A 996 1.43 -13.87 -34.20
N SER A 997 1.59 -12.62 -33.76
CA SER A 997 1.82 -11.46 -34.64
C SER A 997 3.16 -11.55 -35.36
N THR A 998 4.22 -11.92 -34.64
CA THR A 998 5.58 -12.11 -35.18
C THR A 998 5.61 -13.25 -36.17
N SER A 999 4.93 -14.36 -35.87
CA SER A 999 4.79 -15.49 -36.81
C SER A 999 4.05 -15.08 -38.10
N TRP A 1000 3.01 -14.26 -37.99
CA TRP A 1000 2.27 -13.74 -39.15
C TRP A 1000 3.14 -12.80 -39.99
N LEU A 1001 3.85 -11.86 -39.36
CA LEU A 1001 4.79 -10.95 -40.03
C LEU A 1001 5.93 -11.72 -40.73
N ALA A 1002 6.51 -12.72 -40.06
CA ALA A 1002 7.56 -13.54 -40.62
C ALA A 1002 7.10 -14.26 -41.90
N ARG A 1003 5.85 -14.78 -41.93
CA ARG A 1003 5.25 -15.38 -43.13
C ARG A 1003 5.08 -14.37 -44.28
N LEU A 1004 4.75 -13.12 -43.97
CA LEU A 1004 4.65 -12.06 -44.99
C LEU A 1004 6.02 -11.68 -45.55
N CYS A 1005 7.04 -11.59 -44.70
CA CYS A 1005 8.40 -11.24 -45.12
C CYS A 1005 9.12 -12.36 -45.88
N THR A 1006 8.78 -13.63 -45.61
CA THR A 1006 9.45 -14.82 -46.18
C THR A 1006 8.73 -15.38 -47.42
N ARG A 1007 7.47 -15.02 -47.68
CA ARG A 1007 6.80 -15.24 -48.96
C ARG A 1007 7.28 -14.21 -49.99
N LYS A 1008 8.50 -14.38 -50.50
CA LYS A 1008 8.98 -13.81 -51.76
C LYS A 1008 9.54 -14.92 -52.63
#